data_AF-A0A2E8H673-F1
#
_entry.id   AF-A0A2E8H673-F1
#
_cell.length_a   1.000
_cell.length_b   1.000
_cell.length_c   1.000
_cell.angle_alpha   90.00
_cell.angle_beta   90.00
_cell.angle_gamma   90.00
#
_symmetry.space_group_name_H-M   'P 1'
#
loop_
_entity.id
_entity.type
_entity.pdbx_description
1 polymer ?
#
loop_
_entity_poly.entity_id
_entity_poly.type
_entity_poly.pdbx_seq_one_letter_code
_entity_poly.pdbx_strand_id
1 'polypeptide(L)'
;MKPKANHRLSSRSLPPGRTATRTRRKRAFRRLKTSRRVWTKRRPNSCWMRCGIATPNLSSVAIGPNVVAMASMTGRVKHMQGPRVPSVVLLILSLSSTAWAGSEFHAAVDRVRATQSEAIRLTLTLSSTGSLDHVPSPTLDLSNFDVFGPSVSTRIGLVNGRSSFARELIYTLYGRKTGRFRIGPASIEVAGATLSTETIEVEIVRGGRQAKGQGATAGDGKPSLEEVIFVRAVAERDTAYVGQQVVVRFDLCYRFNLRDVGFAEIPTFTGFWVKELFVAQRLAPQREMIDGVAYDVAPLRRVALFPTSAGTHTVESLSVKCSVPQGRGRGSLLDALSMFDDPIFGRGQSMMVRSEPIVLQVLPLPEQGRPVDFAGAVGHFEVSGVAQPQQVDIGDPITLRIEIEGDGNVQSIAEPEMSPRGFEVYAPTVELEEGKTATGAYGARKKMEYILIPEQGGRRRIPAVEVSYFDPDTRRYRTATTSNFDILIEAGETEAGAAPAYDLTRREIEQLGRDIRHIKPDASNLGASRSLYRNGFYWLLHGLLPLAYVGLLAYQRHRRRLEGDEAYARRRRARGEATRRLSTAADRVDDGDGFHGALQDAVVVFIADQLNRPAPELTRDACHRLLTERGLPDSLVAGIDRLLERCEFGRFAPGASGLDERQELLAEGEELVEHLREALS
;
A
#
# COMPACT_ATOMS: atom_id res chain seq x y z
N MET A 1 57.65 -33.24 48.97
CA MET A 1 56.40 -32.91 49.71
C MET A 1 55.28 -33.82 49.21
N LYS A 2 54.79 -34.69 50.09
CA LYS A 2 53.60 -35.57 49.98
C LYS A 2 52.38 -34.81 50.57
N PRO A 3 51.11 -35.29 50.52
CA PRO A 3 50.54 -36.37 49.71
C PRO A 3 49.08 -36.14 49.21
N LYS A 4 48.61 -37.15 48.45
CA LYS A 4 47.21 -37.60 48.22
C LYS A 4 46.52 -38.12 49.50
N ALA A 5 45.17 -38.13 49.54
CA ALA A 5 44.29 -39.25 49.99
C ALA A 5 42.81 -38.79 49.93
N ASN A 6 41.84 -39.42 49.25
CA ASN A 6 41.17 -40.73 49.41
C ASN A 6 40.48 -40.99 50.77
N HIS A 7 39.15 -41.21 50.74
CA HIS A 7 38.40 -42.25 51.51
C HIS A 7 36.94 -42.30 50.98
N ARG A 8 36.47 -43.40 50.36
CA ARG A 8 35.74 -44.57 50.93
C ARG A 8 34.41 -44.21 51.59
N LEU A 9 33.31 -44.96 51.55
CA LEU A 9 32.72 -46.15 50.88
C LEU A 9 31.53 -46.55 51.81
N SER A 10 30.61 -47.40 51.32
CA SER A 10 29.67 -48.27 52.10
C SER A 10 28.27 -47.70 52.42
N SER A 11 27.12 -48.38 52.27
CA SER A 11 26.77 -49.71 51.71
C SER A 11 25.24 -49.92 51.70
N ARG A 12 24.78 -50.86 50.82
CA ARG A 12 23.71 -51.89 50.96
C ARG A 12 22.27 -51.45 51.35
N SER A 13 21.14 -52.01 50.89
CA SER A 13 20.78 -53.32 50.30
C SER A 13 19.33 -53.31 49.73
N LEU A 14 19.08 -54.10 48.67
CA LEU A 14 17.79 -54.61 48.13
C LEU A 14 17.22 -55.79 49.00
N PRO A 15 16.11 -56.55 48.71
CA PRO A 15 14.94 -56.50 47.77
C PRO A 15 13.57 -56.88 48.50
N PRO A 16 12.61 -57.74 48.00
CA PRO A 16 11.61 -57.64 46.90
C PRO A 16 10.10 -57.96 47.27
N GLY A 17 9.15 -57.69 46.33
CA GLY A 17 8.17 -58.69 45.80
C GLY A 17 6.71 -58.85 46.35
N ARG A 18 5.70 -58.62 45.45
CA ARG A 18 4.39 -59.34 45.17
C ARG A 18 3.39 -59.61 46.33
N THR A 19 2.04 -59.57 46.27
CA THR A 19 1.01 -59.85 45.22
C THR A 19 -0.43 -59.46 45.68
N ALA A 20 -1.25 -58.94 44.75
CA ALA A 20 -2.71 -59.12 44.44
C ALA A 20 -3.86 -59.15 45.50
N THR A 21 -4.96 -58.39 45.25
CA THR A 21 -6.30 -58.90 44.80
C THR A 21 -7.36 -57.80 44.50
N ARG A 22 -8.10 -58.00 43.36
CA ARG A 22 -9.51 -57.70 42.93
C ARG A 22 -10.36 -56.60 43.64
N THR A 23 -11.34 -55.84 43.08
CA THR A 23 -12.09 -55.72 41.80
C THR A 23 -13.11 -54.57 41.91
N ARG A 24 -13.31 -53.70 40.90
CA ARG A 24 -14.62 -53.41 40.23
C ARG A 24 -14.52 -52.28 39.17
N ARG A 25 -15.35 -52.43 38.13
CA ARG A 25 -15.43 -51.70 36.84
C ARG A 25 -16.05 -50.29 36.93
N LYS A 26 -15.63 -49.36 36.04
CA LYS A 26 -16.43 -48.85 34.89
C LYS A 26 -15.67 -47.77 34.05
N ARG A 27 -15.58 -48.04 32.74
CA ARG A 27 -15.55 -47.20 31.50
C ARG A 27 -15.08 -45.72 31.61
N ALA A 28 -13.96 -45.31 31.00
CA ALA A 28 -13.64 -45.08 29.58
C ALA A 28 -13.88 -43.63 29.10
N PHE A 29 -12.81 -42.86 28.82
CA PHE A 29 -12.51 -42.27 27.50
C PHE A 29 -11.16 -41.52 27.51
N ARG A 30 -10.34 -41.76 26.49
CA ARG A 30 -9.04 -41.12 26.21
C ARG A 30 -9.22 -39.67 25.74
N ARG A 31 -8.37 -38.75 26.20
CA ARG A 31 -7.92 -37.56 25.45
C ARG A 31 -6.41 -37.35 25.66
N LEU A 32 -5.62 -37.62 24.62
CA LEU A 32 -4.23 -37.19 24.55
C LEU A 32 -4.17 -35.68 24.29
N LYS A 33 -3.40 -34.99 25.12
CA LYS A 33 -2.91 -33.62 24.89
C LYS A 33 -1.68 -33.72 23.98
N THR A 34 -1.66 -32.99 22.87
CA THR A 34 -0.45 -32.64 22.12
C THR A 34 -0.29 -31.12 22.07
N SER A 35 0.92 -30.69 22.39
CA SER A 35 1.39 -29.30 22.50
C SER A 35 1.33 -28.56 21.15
N ARG A 36 0.80 -27.33 21.16
CA ARG A 36 0.93 -26.38 20.05
C ARG A 36 2.30 -25.69 20.12
N ARG A 37 3.16 -25.94 19.13
CA ARG A 37 4.24 -25.03 18.71
C ARG A 37 3.73 -24.20 17.54
N VAL A 38 3.87 -22.88 17.67
CA VAL A 38 3.55 -21.88 16.65
C VAL A 38 4.71 -21.82 15.67
N TRP A 39 4.42 -22.04 14.38
CA TRP A 39 5.34 -21.76 13.27
C TRP A 39 4.69 -20.77 12.31
N THR A 40 5.36 -19.66 12.12
CA THR A 40 5.07 -18.54 11.23
C THR A 40 5.23 -18.95 9.76
N LYS A 41 4.20 -18.69 8.95
CA LYS A 41 4.18 -19.04 7.51
C LYS A 41 4.63 -17.84 6.68
N ARG A 42 5.80 -17.96 6.06
CA ARG A 42 6.30 -17.10 4.97
C ARG A 42 5.38 -17.25 3.74
N ARG A 43 5.04 -16.14 3.08
CA ARG A 43 4.44 -16.10 1.74
C ARG A 43 5.53 -15.81 0.70
N PRO A 44 5.56 -16.49 -0.46
CA PRO A 44 6.24 -15.98 -1.64
C PRO A 44 5.25 -15.27 -2.56
N ASN A 45 5.68 -14.11 -3.06
CA ASN A 45 5.11 -13.38 -4.18
C ASN A 45 5.46 -14.10 -5.49
N SER A 46 4.55 -14.12 -6.46
CA SER A 46 4.88 -14.36 -7.86
C SER A 46 4.30 -13.25 -8.74
N CYS A 47 5.22 -12.56 -9.39
CA CYS A 47 5.06 -11.56 -10.43
C CYS A 47 4.66 -12.28 -11.74
N TRP A 48 3.67 -11.79 -12.46
CA TRP A 48 3.35 -12.25 -13.81
C TRP A 48 3.85 -11.24 -14.84
N MET A 49 4.85 -11.66 -15.61
CA MET A 49 5.35 -10.99 -16.81
C MET A 49 4.39 -11.20 -17.98
N ARG A 50 4.29 -10.15 -18.79
CA ARG A 50 3.67 -10.09 -20.12
C ARG A 50 4.27 -11.13 -21.07
N CYS A 51 3.42 -11.72 -21.90
CA CYS A 51 3.81 -12.24 -23.20
C CYS A 51 2.72 -11.88 -24.22
N GLY A 52 3.12 -11.21 -25.31
CA GLY A 52 2.25 -10.77 -26.38
C GLY A 52 1.99 -11.87 -27.39
N ILE A 53 0.79 -11.85 -28.00
CA ILE A 53 0.48 -12.56 -29.23
C ILE A 53 -0.27 -11.59 -30.13
N ALA A 54 0.27 -11.40 -31.32
CA ALA A 54 -0.25 -10.58 -32.41
C ALA A 54 -1.20 -11.39 -33.29
N THR A 55 -2.23 -10.73 -33.85
CA THR A 55 -2.92 -11.13 -35.09
C THR A 55 -3.68 -9.91 -35.70
N PRO A 56 -3.99 -9.92 -37.01
CA PRO A 56 -3.72 -8.78 -37.89
C PRO A 56 -4.95 -7.98 -38.38
N ASN A 57 -4.63 -6.88 -39.06
CA ASN A 57 -5.48 -6.05 -39.94
C ASN A 57 -6.40 -6.85 -40.87
N LEU A 58 -7.62 -6.33 -41.08
CA LEU A 58 -8.28 -6.32 -42.39
C LEU A 58 -9.35 -5.21 -42.47
N SER A 59 -9.37 -4.60 -43.63
CA SER A 59 -9.99 -3.36 -44.06
C SER A 59 -11.46 -3.47 -44.47
N SER A 60 -12.15 -2.33 -44.36
CA SER A 60 -13.35 -1.83 -45.04
C SER A 60 -13.93 -2.62 -46.24
N VAL A 61 -15.26 -2.80 -46.25
CA VAL A 61 -16.14 -2.63 -47.43
C VAL A 61 -17.53 -2.15 -46.98
N ALA A 62 -18.09 -1.17 -47.69
CA ALA A 62 -19.39 -0.53 -47.50
C ALA A 62 -20.56 -1.32 -48.15
N ILE A 63 -21.81 -1.09 -47.72
CA ILE A 63 -23.06 -1.13 -48.52
C ILE A 63 -24.13 -0.29 -47.79
N GLY A 64 -24.91 0.47 -48.58
CA GLY A 64 -25.81 1.56 -48.19
C GLY A 64 -27.22 1.20 -47.68
N PRO A 65 -28.16 2.16 -47.73
CA PRO A 65 -29.28 2.28 -46.78
C PRO A 65 -30.58 1.65 -47.28
N ASN A 66 -31.50 1.37 -46.35
CA ASN A 66 -32.90 1.12 -46.68
C ASN A 66 -33.86 1.93 -45.81
N VAL A 67 -34.73 2.63 -46.53
CA VAL A 67 -35.83 3.49 -46.11
C VAL A 67 -37.02 2.63 -45.69
N VAL A 68 -37.71 2.98 -44.60
CA VAL A 68 -39.12 2.61 -44.41
C VAL A 68 -39.90 3.83 -43.95
N ALA A 69 -40.83 4.24 -44.80
CA ALA A 69 -41.83 5.27 -44.57
C ALA A 69 -42.91 4.78 -43.59
N MET A 70 -43.42 5.67 -42.74
CA MET A 70 -44.75 5.51 -42.17
C MET A 70 -45.58 6.78 -42.38
N ALA A 71 -46.77 6.53 -42.90
CA ALA A 71 -47.69 7.47 -43.49
C ALA A 71 -48.51 8.25 -42.46
N SER A 72 -48.81 9.49 -42.84
CA SER A 72 -49.78 10.39 -42.25
C SER A 72 -51.22 9.91 -42.43
N MET A 73 -52.06 10.05 -41.40
CA MET A 73 -53.51 10.19 -41.57
C MET A 73 -54.01 11.44 -40.86
N THR A 74 -54.44 12.40 -41.67
CA THR A 74 -55.22 13.58 -41.28
C THR A 74 -56.71 13.24 -41.26
N GLY A 75 -57.40 13.58 -40.18
CA GLY A 75 -58.86 13.61 -40.09
C GLY A 75 -59.32 14.96 -39.54
N ARG A 76 -60.09 15.69 -40.35
CA ARG A 76 -60.65 17.03 -40.09
C ARG A 76 -62.15 16.89 -39.75
N VAL A 77 -62.79 18.03 -39.42
CA VAL A 77 -64.25 18.32 -39.42
C VAL A 77 -64.87 18.23 -37.99
N LYS A 78 -65.65 19.20 -37.44
CA LYS A 78 -66.50 20.29 -37.95
C LYS A 78 -66.69 21.42 -36.91
N HIS A 79 -66.98 22.62 -37.40
CA HIS A 79 -67.41 23.82 -36.67
C HIS A 79 -68.84 23.72 -36.06
N MET A 80 -69.06 24.42 -34.94
CA MET A 80 -70.33 25.09 -34.59
C MET A 80 -70.04 26.49 -34.02
N GLN A 81 -70.90 27.46 -34.34
CA GLN A 81 -70.77 28.89 -34.03
C GLN A 81 -71.84 29.38 -33.02
N GLY A 82 -71.39 30.18 -32.04
CA GLY A 82 -72.08 31.36 -31.47
C GLY A 82 -72.75 31.24 -30.08
N PRO A 83 -72.94 32.32 -29.28
CA PRO A 83 -72.37 33.69 -29.36
C PRO A 83 -71.79 34.28 -28.03
N ARG A 84 -70.77 35.14 -28.22
CA ARG A 84 -70.33 36.38 -27.51
C ARG A 84 -70.68 36.64 -26.02
N VAL A 85 -69.63 36.82 -25.19
CA VAL A 85 -69.37 37.97 -24.25
C VAL A 85 -67.83 38.02 -23.98
N PRO A 86 -67.17 39.19 -23.86
CA PRO A 86 -65.71 39.31 -23.98
C PRO A 86 -64.98 39.15 -22.65
N SER A 87 -63.80 38.53 -22.68
CA SER A 87 -62.84 38.57 -21.56
C SER A 87 -61.43 38.73 -22.13
N VAL A 88 -61.07 40.01 -22.25
CA VAL A 88 -59.80 40.65 -21.94
C VAL A 88 -58.62 39.69 -21.63
N VAL A 89 -57.49 39.98 -22.29
CA VAL A 89 -56.12 39.45 -22.12
C VAL A 89 -55.76 38.19 -22.93
N LEU A 90 -55.47 38.38 -24.22
CA LEU A 90 -54.59 37.48 -24.97
C LEU A 90 -53.73 38.28 -25.96
N LEU A 91 -52.75 39.05 -25.46
CA LEU A 91 -51.67 39.60 -26.29
C LEU A 91 -50.44 40.01 -25.47
N ILE A 92 -49.74 39.05 -24.85
CA ILE A 92 -48.29 39.15 -24.62
C ILE A 92 -47.69 37.75 -24.82
N LEU A 93 -47.48 37.41 -26.10
CA LEU A 93 -46.56 36.36 -26.52
C LEU A 93 -45.39 37.08 -27.18
N SER A 94 -44.29 37.28 -26.43
CA SER A 94 -42.91 37.48 -26.88
C SER A 94 -42.09 38.24 -25.83
N LEU A 95 -41.82 37.58 -24.70
CA LEU A 95 -40.53 37.75 -24.05
C LEU A 95 -40.13 36.38 -23.52
N SER A 96 -39.64 35.55 -24.44
CA SER A 96 -38.82 34.40 -24.14
C SER A 96 -37.62 34.90 -23.35
N SER A 97 -37.74 34.92 -22.02
CA SER A 97 -36.58 34.75 -21.16
C SER A 97 -36.11 33.33 -21.44
N THR A 98 -35.15 33.19 -22.35
CA THR A 98 -34.25 32.05 -22.30
C THR A 98 -33.65 32.08 -20.90
N ALA A 99 -34.20 31.26 -20.01
CA ALA A 99 -33.47 30.88 -18.81
C ALA A 99 -32.24 30.13 -19.35
N TRP A 100 -31.16 30.87 -19.56
CA TRP A 100 -29.86 30.27 -19.78
C TRP A 100 -29.66 29.29 -18.63
N ALA A 101 -29.45 28.03 -18.97
CA ALA A 101 -28.97 27.01 -18.05
C ALA A 101 -27.61 27.49 -17.50
N GLY A 102 -27.65 28.30 -16.44
CA GLY A 102 -26.48 28.91 -15.85
C GLY A 102 -25.57 27.82 -15.32
N SER A 103 -24.42 27.65 -15.97
CA SER A 103 -23.36 26.82 -15.44
C SER A 103 -22.45 27.74 -14.62
N GLU A 104 -22.24 27.41 -13.35
CA GLU A 104 -21.43 28.20 -12.43
C GLU A 104 -20.11 27.49 -12.15
N PHE A 105 -19.02 28.25 -12.10
CA PHE A 105 -17.70 27.73 -11.81
C PHE A 105 -17.05 28.54 -10.69
N HIS A 106 -16.84 27.90 -9.54
CA HIS A 106 -16.34 28.53 -8.32
C HIS A 106 -15.05 27.86 -7.85
N ALA A 107 -14.12 28.65 -7.31
CA ALA A 107 -12.91 28.17 -6.65
C ALA A 107 -12.96 28.51 -5.16
N ALA A 108 -12.56 27.56 -4.31
CA ALA A 108 -12.43 27.78 -2.87
C ALA A 108 -11.19 27.09 -2.32
N VAL A 109 -10.57 27.67 -1.31
CA VAL A 109 -9.48 27.06 -0.53
C VAL A 109 -9.93 26.81 0.91
N ASP A 110 -9.44 25.74 1.54
CA ASP A 110 -9.73 25.47 2.95
C ASP A 110 -9.05 26.47 3.90
N ARG A 111 -7.92 27.07 3.48
CA ARG A 111 -7.16 28.08 4.20
C ARG A 111 -6.43 29.02 3.25
N VAL A 112 -6.30 30.29 3.67
CA VAL A 112 -5.55 31.33 2.94
C VAL A 112 -4.13 31.55 3.47
N ARG A 113 -3.79 30.94 4.62
CA ARG A 113 -2.46 31.03 5.23
C ARG A 113 -1.99 29.63 5.64
N ALA A 114 -0.79 29.25 5.22
CA ALA A 114 -0.20 27.95 5.52
C ALA A 114 1.33 28.02 5.61
N THR A 115 1.95 27.06 6.26
CA THR A 115 3.41 26.85 6.15
C THR A 115 3.77 26.09 4.87
N GLN A 116 5.04 26.05 4.48
CA GLN A 116 5.51 25.26 3.32
C GLN A 116 5.24 23.75 3.45
N SER A 117 5.06 23.26 4.67
CA SER A 117 4.81 21.84 4.96
C SER A 117 3.33 21.49 5.07
N GLU A 118 2.46 22.48 5.20
CA GLU A 118 1.02 22.29 5.28
C GLU A 118 0.38 22.29 3.89
N ALA A 119 -0.58 21.40 3.72
CA ALA A 119 -1.41 21.36 2.52
C ALA A 119 -2.46 22.47 2.54
N ILE A 120 -2.69 23.06 1.36
CA ILE A 120 -3.85 23.88 1.05
C ILE A 120 -4.72 23.10 0.07
N ARG A 121 -5.99 22.92 0.42
CA ARG A 121 -6.96 22.19 -0.41
C ARG A 121 -7.71 23.19 -1.29
N LEU A 122 -7.35 23.26 -2.56
CA LEU A 122 -8.07 23.99 -3.59
C LEU A 122 -9.20 23.12 -4.14
N THR A 123 -10.44 23.58 -4.05
CA THR A 123 -11.64 22.91 -4.58
C THR A 123 -12.23 23.77 -5.68
N LEU A 124 -12.25 23.24 -6.91
CA LEU A 124 -12.95 23.86 -8.04
C LEU A 124 -14.29 23.16 -8.23
N THR A 125 -15.39 23.90 -8.11
CA THR A 125 -16.75 23.37 -8.17
C THR A 125 -17.42 23.87 -9.45
N LEU A 126 -17.76 22.94 -10.34
CA LEU A 126 -18.56 23.19 -11.54
C LEU A 126 -19.99 22.70 -11.29
N SER A 127 -20.96 23.61 -11.29
CA SER A 127 -22.39 23.29 -11.17
C SER A 127 -23.08 23.56 -12.49
N SER A 128 -23.84 22.58 -13.02
CA SER A 128 -24.59 22.71 -14.25
C SER A 128 -25.94 21.98 -14.17
N THR A 129 -26.92 22.47 -14.91
CA THR A 129 -28.21 21.79 -15.10
C THR A 129 -28.19 20.85 -16.31
N GLY A 130 -27.11 20.80 -17.08
CA GLY A 130 -26.87 19.87 -18.20
C GLY A 130 -25.93 18.72 -17.82
N SER A 131 -25.87 17.68 -18.65
CA SER A 131 -24.97 16.54 -18.42
C SER A 131 -23.50 16.99 -18.42
N LEU A 132 -22.70 16.48 -17.47
CA LEU A 132 -21.27 16.75 -17.31
C LEU A 132 -20.40 15.53 -17.72
N ASP A 133 -20.82 14.81 -18.76
CA ASP A 133 -20.18 13.54 -19.21
C ASP A 133 -18.71 13.72 -19.59
N HIS A 134 -18.34 14.86 -20.17
CA HIS A 134 -16.96 15.25 -20.46
C HIS A 134 -16.67 16.66 -19.92
N VAL A 135 -15.90 16.73 -18.84
CA VAL A 135 -15.39 17.99 -18.29
C VAL A 135 -13.88 18.00 -18.53
N PRO A 136 -13.34 18.90 -19.36
CA PRO A 136 -11.91 18.98 -19.62
C PRO A 136 -11.17 19.40 -18.34
N SER A 137 -9.85 19.16 -18.29
CA SER A 137 -9.04 19.67 -17.19
C SER A 137 -9.02 21.20 -17.26
N PRO A 138 -9.31 21.93 -16.15
CA PRO A 138 -9.26 23.38 -16.15
C PRO A 138 -7.83 23.85 -16.40
N THR A 139 -7.69 24.95 -17.13
CA THR A 139 -6.38 25.62 -17.26
C THR A 139 -6.20 26.53 -16.07
N LEU A 140 -5.12 26.34 -15.31
CA LEU A 140 -4.82 27.08 -14.09
C LEU A 140 -3.30 27.13 -13.87
N ASP A 141 -2.75 28.31 -13.63
CA ASP A 141 -1.35 28.48 -13.25
C ASP A 141 -1.15 28.18 -11.76
N LEU A 142 -0.38 27.14 -11.47
CA LEU A 142 0.00 26.71 -10.13
C LEU A 142 1.52 26.56 -10.00
N SER A 143 2.31 27.23 -10.83
CA SER A 143 3.78 27.12 -10.89
C SER A 143 4.51 27.35 -9.55
N ASN A 144 3.89 28.10 -8.63
CA ASN A 144 4.43 28.37 -7.29
C ASN A 144 4.13 27.28 -6.25
N PHE A 145 3.40 26.22 -6.63
CA PHE A 145 2.95 25.16 -5.73
C PHE A 145 3.35 23.78 -6.25
N ASP A 146 3.60 22.86 -5.32
CA ASP A 146 3.59 21.44 -5.61
C ASP A 146 2.14 20.94 -5.58
N VAL A 147 1.65 20.49 -6.73
CA VAL A 147 0.24 20.20 -6.97
C VAL A 147 0.02 18.69 -7.00
N PHE A 148 -0.89 18.21 -6.16
CA PHE A 148 -1.32 16.80 -6.15
C PHE A 148 -2.83 16.70 -6.38
N GLY A 149 -3.26 15.77 -7.24
CA GLY A 149 -4.64 15.63 -7.68
C GLY A 149 -4.78 15.86 -9.19
N PRO A 150 -5.98 16.19 -9.69
CA PRO A 150 -7.21 16.38 -8.92
C PRO A 150 -7.82 15.05 -8.47
N SER A 151 -8.37 15.05 -7.25
CA SER A 151 -9.43 14.09 -6.90
C SER A 151 -10.75 14.63 -7.45
N VAL A 152 -11.54 13.77 -8.09
CA VAL A 152 -12.78 14.16 -8.75
C VAL A 152 -13.97 13.59 -7.99
N SER A 153 -14.90 14.44 -7.57
CA SER A 153 -16.18 14.04 -6.99
C SER A 153 -17.33 14.57 -7.83
N THR A 154 -18.27 13.71 -8.20
CA THR A 154 -19.47 14.10 -8.94
C THR A 154 -20.70 13.86 -8.09
N ARG A 155 -21.51 14.88 -7.88
CA ARG A 155 -22.83 14.81 -7.24
C ARG A 155 -23.91 15.03 -8.29
N ILE A 156 -24.90 14.14 -8.32
CA ILE A 156 -26.08 14.23 -9.16
C ILE A 156 -27.28 14.39 -8.23
N GLY A 157 -28.01 15.49 -8.38
CA GLY A 157 -29.20 15.79 -7.59
C GLY A 157 -30.41 16.04 -8.48
N LEU A 158 -31.60 15.65 -8.02
CA LEU A 158 -32.86 15.95 -8.68
C LEU A 158 -33.65 16.93 -7.80
N VAL A 159 -33.77 18.19 -8.20
CA VAL A 159 -34.48 19.23 -7.43
C VAL A 159 -35.66 19.72 -8.27
N ASN A 160 -36.88 19.61 -7.74
CA ASN A 160 -38.13 20.02 -8.43
C ASN A 160 -38.28 19.44 -9.85
N GLY A 161 -37.91 18.16 -10.05
CA GLY A 161 -37.99 17.48 -11.35
C GLY A 161 -36.93 17.91 -12.39
N ARG A 162 -35.98 18.76 -12.00
CA ARG A 162 -34.83 19.15 -12.84
C ARG A 162 -33.55 18.49 -12.32
N SER A 163 -32.80 17.89 -13.22
CA SER A 163 -31.48 17.32 -12.91
C SER A 163 -30.46 18.43 -12.68
N SER A 164 -29.65 18.28 -11.63
CA SER A 164 -28.54 19.15 -11.27
C SER A 164 -27.28 18.30 -11.15
N PHE A 165 -26.19 18.76 -11.74
CA PHE A 165 -24.89 18.09 -11.74
C PHE A 165 -23.87 19.03 -11.13
N ALA A 166 -23.16 18.57 -10.09
CA ALA A 166 -22.05 19.29 -9.49
C ALA A 166 -20.79 18.42 -9.55
N ARG A 167 -19.70 18.95 -10.09
CA ARG A 167 -18.40 18.28 -10.19
C ARG A 167 -17.37 19.08 -9.43
N GLU A 168 -16.77 18.47 -8.42
CA GLU A 168 -15.71 19.04 -7.59
C GLU A 168 -14.36 18.45 -8.01
N LEU A 169 -13.40 19.30 -8.36
CA LEU A 169 -12.00 18.98 -8.61
C LEU A 169 -11.18 19.46 -7.41
N ILE A 170 -10.60 18.53 -6.67
CA ILE A 170 -9.89 18.81 -5.44
C ILE A 170 -8.39 18.64 -5.66
N TYR A 171 -7.65 19.73 -5.55
CA TYR A 171 -6.19 19.78 -5.60
C TYR A 171 -5.62 19.99 -4.21
N THR A 172 -4.50 19.34 -3.92
CA THR A 172 -3.70 19.56 -2.72
C THR A 172 -2.45 20.33 -3.13
N LEU A 173 -2.28 21.53 -2.60
CA LEU A 173 -1.21 22.45 -2.94
C LEU A 173 -0.25 22.60 -1.76
N TYR A 174 1.05 22.58 -2.03
CA TYR A 174 2.08 22.94 -1.05
C TYR A 174 2.93 24.08 -1.60
N GLY A 175 3.20 25.11 -0.80
CA GLY A 175 4.02 26.23 -1.23
C GLY A 175 5.47 25.81 -1.51
N ARG A 176 6.03 26.23 -2.65
CA ARG A 176 7.44 26.03 -2.99
C ARG A 176 8.37 27.05 -2.33
N LYS A 177 7.87 28.28 -2.16
CA LYS A 177 8.58 29.41 -1.57
C LYS A 177 7.70 30.09 -0.53
N THR A 178 8.30 30.86 0.37
CA THR A 178 7.56 31.75 1.28
C THR A 178 7.20 33.05 0.58
N GLY A 179 6.04 33.61 0.89
CA GLY A 179 5.53 34.84 0.29
C GLY A 179 4.04 34.81 0.07
N ARG A 180 3.50 35.88 -0.51
CA ARG A 180 2.12 35.93 -0.96
C ARG A 180 2.05 35.52 -2.43
N PHE A 181 1.22 34.53 -2.72
CA PHE A 181 1.02 33.98 -4.04
C PHE A 181 -0.43 34.13 -4.45
N ARG A 182 -0.65 34.36 -5.74
CA ARG A 182 -1.98 34.42 -6.34
C ARG A 182 -2.23 33.14 -7.09
N ILE A 183 -3.32 32.46 -6.77
CA ILE A 183 -3.89 31.40 -7.59
C ILE A 183 -4.79 32.10 -8.61
N GLY A 184 -4.33 32.15 -9.87
CA GLY A 184 -5.05 32.82 -10.95
C GLY A 184 -6.44 32.21 -11.18
N PRO A 185 -7.28 32.86 -12.02
CA PRO A 185 -8.60 32.33 -12.31
C PRO A 185 -8.46 31.02 -13.10
N ALA A 186 -9.11 29.96 -12.63
CA ALA A 186 -9.18 28.71 -13.38
C ALA A 186 -10.17 28.91 -14.53
N SER A 187 -9.83 28.45 -15.74
CA SER A 187 -10.73 28.53 -16.90
C SER A 187 -11.12 27.14 -17.41
N ILE A 188 -12.40 26.94 -17.71
CA ILE A 188 -12.92 25.69 -18.23
C ILE A 188 -13.94 25.92 -19.34
N GLU A 189 -13.90 25.11 -20.38
CA GLU A 189 -14.87 25.16 -21.48
C GLU A 189 -15.98 24.14 -21.26
N VAL A 190 -17.22 24.61 -21.16
CA VAL A 190 -18.41 23.78 -20.93
C VAL A 190 -19.50 24.22 -21.89
N ALA A 191 -19.99 23.28 -22.71
CA ALA A 191 -21.05 23.52 -23.70
C ALA A 191 -20.78 24.72 -24.64
N GLY A 192 -19.52 24.96 -25.01
CA GLY A 192 -19.10 26.04 -25.90
C GLY A 192 -18.94 27.41 -25.24
N ALA A 193 -19.09 27.51 -23.90
CA ALA A 193 -18.82 28.72 -23.13
C ALA A 193 -17.60 28.52 -22.21
N THR A 194 -16.70 29.49 -22.18
CA THR A 194 -15.57 29.52 -21.23
C THR A 194 -16.03 30.11 -19.91
N LEU A 195 -16.05 29.30 -18.86
CA LEU A 195 -16.32 29.72 -17.49
C LEU A 195 -15.00 29.94 -16.77
N SER A 196 -14.96 30.93 -15.88
CA SER A 196 -13.75 31.29 -15.13
C SER A 196 -14.05 31.53 -13.66
N THR A 197 -13.14 31.12 -12.78
CA THR A 197 -13.28 31.34 -11.33
C THR A 197 -12.70 32.68 -10.90
N GLU A 198 -12.94 33.03 -9.64
CA GLU A 198 -12.24 34.13 -8.98
C GLU A 198 -10.77 33.79 -8.70
N THR A 199 -9.96 34.83 -8.54
CA THR A 199 -8.56 34.73 -8.11
C THR A 199 -8.49 34.62 -6.59
N ILE A 200 -7.65 33.72 -6.08
CA ILE A 200 -7.49 33.50 -4.63
C ILE A 200 -6.08 33.91 -4.21
N GLU A 201 -5.96 34.77 -3.20
CA GLU A 201 -4.66 35.10 -2.60
C GLU A 201 -4.35 34.17 -1.44
N VAL A 202 -3.12 33.65 -1.41
CA VAL A 202 -2.63 32.72 -0.40
C VAL A 202 -1.28 33.18 0.13
N GLU A 203 -1.10 33.16 1.44
CA GLU A 203 0.15 33.50 2.11
C GLU A 203 0.86 32.24 2.64
N ILE A 204 2.06 31.97 2.10
CA ILE A 204 2.93 30.89 2.57
C ILE A 204 3.99 31.47 3.50
N VAL A 205 3.93 31.10 4.78
CA VAL A 205 4.90 31.54 5.77
C VAL A 205 5.98 30.48 6.00
N ARG A 206 7.17 30.92 6.43
CA ARG A 206 8.20 29.98 6.90
C ARG A 206 7.67 29.36 8.21
N GLY A 207 7.64 28.03 8.30
CA GLY A 207 7.62 27.42 9.62
C GLY A 207 8.96 27.73 10.26
N GLY A 208 8.93 28.29 11.46
CA GLY A 208 10.12 28.91 12.03
C GLY A 208 9.93 29.18 13.50
N ARG A 209 10.68 28.41 14.28
CA ARG A 209 11.05 28.59 15.69
C ARG A 209 11.14 30.07 16.03
N GLN A 210 10.20 30.58 16.84
CA GLN A 210 10.34 31.91 17.43
C GLN A 210 11.68 31.95 18.17
N ALA A 211 12.56 32.83 17.71
CA ALA A 211 13.75 33.20 18.45
C ALA A 211 13.28 33.62 19.85
N LYS A 212 13.81 32.97 20.89
CA LYS A 212 13.59 33.34 22.29
C LYS A 212 14.10 34.77 22.50
N GLY A 213 13.24 35.75 22.28
CA GLY A 213 13.34 37.04 22.94
C GLY A 213 13.09 36.80 24.42
N GLN A 214 14.07 37.15 25.26
CA GLN A 214 13.91 37.13 26.70
C GLN A 214 12.82 38.14 27.09
N GLY A 215 11.67 37.63 27.52
CA GLY A 215 10.62 38.44 28.12
C GLY A 215 9.23 37.84 27.93
N ALA A 216 8.60 37.47 29.04
CA ALA A 216 7.18 37.19 29.25
C ALA A 216 6.63 35.77 28.99
N THR A 217 6.19 35.18 30.11
CA THR A 217 5.08 34.24 30.33
C THR A 217 5.09 32.89 29.59
N ALA A 218 5.16 31.81 30.39
CA ALA A 218 4.89 30.44 30.00
C ALA A 218 3.44 30.29 29.50
N GLY A 219 3.23 30.52 28.21
CA GLY A 219 2.08 30.03 27.47
C GLY A 219 2.40 28.65 26.89
N ASP A 220 1.41 27.76 26.90
CA ASP A 220 1.38 26.48 26.18
C ASP A 220 1.61 26.69 24.67
N GLY A 221 2.86 26.89 24.28
CA GLY A 221 3.28 26.87 22.89
C GLY A 221 3.31 25.42 22.43
N LYS A 222 2.27 24.98 21.70
CA LYS A 222 2.34 23.72 20.96
C LYS A 222 3.63 23.73 20.12
N PRO A 223 4.47 22.68 20.20
CA PRO A 223 5.71 22.64 19.42
C PRO A 223 5.38 22.83 17.95
N SER A 224 6.19 23.63 17.26
CA SER A 224 6.01 23.86 15.83
C SER A 224 6.17 22.53 15.08
N LEU A 225 5.43 22.34 13.98
CA LEU A 225 5.36 21.06 13.29
C LEU A 225 6.75 20.54 12.85
N GLU A 226 7.63 21.45 12.46
CA GLU A 226 9.02 21.20 12.06
C GLU A 226 9.90 20.70 13.23
N GLU A 227 9.53 20.97 14.49
CA GLU A 227 10.18 20.43 15.69
C GLU A 227 9.66 19.02 16.06
N VAL A 228 8.67 18.50 15.34
CA VAL A 228 8.08 17.18 15.61
C VAL A 228 8.32 16.21 14.47
N ILE A 229 8.47 16.70 13.24
CA ILE A 229 8.83 15.91 12.06
C ILE A 229 9.68 16.71 11.08
N PHE A 230 10.80 16.12 10.66
CA PHE A 230 11.69 16.70 9.64
C PHE A 230 12.44 15.60 8.88
N VAL A 231 12.93 15.92 7.67
CA VAL A 231 13.85 15.06 6.93
C VAL A 231 15.27 15.58 7.17
N ARG A 232 16.12 14.75 7.75
CA ARG A 232 17.52 15.06 8.01
C ARG A 232 18.36 14.52 6.86
N ALA A 233 18.98 15.42 6.08
CA ALA A 233 19.98 15.06 5.09
C ALA A 233 21.37 15.24 5.71
N VAL A 234 22.19 14.18 5.71
CA VAL A 234 23.55 14.19 6.26
C VAL A 234 24.50 13.65 5.22
N ALA A 235 25.47 14.45 4.83
CA ALA A 235 26.64 13.97 4.12
C ALA A 235 27.69 13.50 5.12
N GLU A 236 28.40 12.43 4.78
CA GLU A 236 29.54 11.95 5.56
C GLU A 236 30.64 13.01 5.69
N ARG A 237 30.76 13.88 4.68
CA ARG A 237 31.69 15.00 4.64
C ARG A 237 31.16 16.13 3.77
N ASP A 238 31.60 17.35 4.07
CA ASP A 238 31.26 18.60 3.37
C ASP A 238 32.23 18.93 2.23
N THR A 239 33.42 18.35 2.26
CA THR A 239 34.51 18.59 1.32
C THR A 239 34.98 17.27 0.72
N ALA A 240 35.17 17.23 -0.60
CA ALA A 240 35.63 16.04 -1.31
C ALA A 240 36.49 16.41 -2.52
N TYR A 241 37.32 15.48 -2.99
CA TYR A 241 38.00 15.62 -4.28
C TYR A 241 37.11 15.16 -5.44
N VAL A 242 37.38 15.63 -6.66
CA VAL A 242 36.78 15.07 -7.88
C VAL A 242 36.99 13.55 -7.92
N GLY A 243 35.94 12.77 -8.16
CA GLY A 243 35.95 11.32 -8.16
C GLY A 243 35.88 10.65 -6.78
N GLN A 244 36.05 11.41 -5.68
CA GLN A 244 35.98 10.85 -4.32
C GLN A 244 34.53 10.55 -3.92
N GLN A 245 34.29 9.32 -3.48
CA GLN A 245 32.97 8.88 -3.02
C GLN A 245 32.50 9.62 -1.78
N VAL A 246 31.36 10.33 -1.78
CA VAL A 246 30.70 10.92 -0.60
C VAL A 246 29.38 10.21 -0.34
N VAL A 247 29.19 9.64 0.84
CA VAL A 247 27.91 9.01 1.19
C VAL A 247 26.95 10.06 1.77
N VAL A 248 25.76 10.17 1.18
CA VAL A 248 24.67 11.02 1.67
C VAL A 248 23.52 10.15 2.15
N ARG A 249 23.06 10.41 3.37
CA ARG A 249 21.94 9.73 4.01
C ARG A 249 20.79 10.71 4.23
N PHE A 250 19.59 10.26 3.88
CA PHE A 250 18.34 10.95 4.18
C PHE A 250 17.55 10.13 5.20
N ASP A 251 17.31 10.70 6.37
CA ASP A 251 16.54 10.10 7.46
C ASP A 251 15.25 10.88 7.72
N LEU A 252 14.14 10.20 7.93
CA LEU A 252 12.92 10.80 8.45
C LEU A 252 12.94 10.75 9.97
N CYS A 253 12.94 11.91 10.61
CA CYS A 253 12.91 12.04 12.06
C CYS A 253 11.49 12.45 12.47
N TYR A 254 10.85 11.70 13.37
CA TYR A 254 9.49 11.97 13.82
C TYR A 254 9.25 11.51 15.26
N ARG A 255 8.14 11.92 15.89
CA ARG A 255 7.84 11.63 17.30
C ARG A 255 6.49 10.94 17.55
N PHE A 256 5.78 10.57 16.49
CA PHE A 256 4.44 9.97 16.55
C PHE A 256 4.25 8.95 15.43
N ASN A 257 3.21 8.12 15.51
CA ASN A 257 2.97 7.10 14.49
C ASN A 257 2.57 7.73 13.15
N LEU A 258 3.44 7.60 12.16
CA LEU A 258 3.18 8.05 10.78
C LEU A 258 2.32 7.04 10.01
N ARG A 259 1.49 7.58 9.12
CA ARG A 259 0.78 6.82 8.08
C ARG A 259 1.12 7.40 6.71
N ASP A 260 0.92 6.59 5.67
CA ASP A 260 1.01 7.01 4.26
C ASP A 260 2.29 7.78 3.90
N VAL A 261 3.45 7.25 4.33
CA VAL A 261 4.75 7.84 4.03
C VAL A 261 5.19 7.44 2.63
N GLY A 262 5.47 8.43 1.79
CA GLY A 262 5.94 8.22 0.43
C GLY A 262 6.84 9.35 -0.05
N PHE A 263 7.70 9.06 -1.03
CA PHE A 263 8.51 10.07 -1.69
C PHE A 263 7.60 10.98 -2.53
N ALA A 264 7.71 12.29 -2.31
CA ALA A 264 7.02 13.30 -3.11
C ALA A 264 7.92 13.77 -4.25
N GLU A 265 9.16 14.11 -3.93
CA GLU A 265 10.17 14.56 -4.88
C GLU A 265 11.53 13.98 -4.49
N ILE A 266 12.24 13.45 -5.48
CA ILE A 266 13.57 12.87 -5.33
C ILE A 266 14.58 13.94 -5.75
N PRO A 267 15.63 14.19 -4.95
CA PRO A 267 16.62 15.21 -5.28
C PRO A 267 17.34 14.87 -6.58
N THR A 268 17.62 15.91 -7.37
CA THR A 268 18.55 15.76 -8.49
C THR A 268 19.99 15.86 -7.97
N PHE A 269 20.89 15.13 -8.63
CA PHE A 269 22.30 15.05 -8.26
C PHE A 269 23.17 15.54 -9.43
N THR A 270 22.88 16.76 -9.89
CA THR A 270 23.63 17.38 -10.99
C THR A 270 25.10 17.55 -10.60
N GLY A 271 26.02 17.14 -11.46
CA GLY A 271 27.47 17.18 -11.17
C GLY A 271 28.00 15.95 -10.42
N PHE A 272 27.18 14.93 -10.20
CA PHE A 272 27.58 13.69 -9.53
C PHE A 272 27.24 12.47 -10.36
N TRP A 273 28.16 11.50 -10.40
CA TRP A 273 27.78 10.12 -10.67
C TRP A 273 27.21 9.54 -9.38
N VAL A 274 26.06 8.86 -9.46
CA VAL A 274 25.28 8.44 -8.29
C VAL A 274 25.15 6.94 -8.26
N LYS A 275 25.50 6.36 -7.12
CA LYS A 275 25.14 4.99 -6.80
C LYS A 275 24.15 4.92 -5.65
N GLU A 276 23.03 4.26 -5.88
CA GLU A 276 22.04 4.01 -4.84
C GLU A 276 22.46 2.83 -3.95
N LEU A 277 22.61 3.08 -2.65
CA LEU A 277 23.02 2.06 -1.67
C LEU A 277 21.83 1.48 -0.90
N PHE A 278 20.77 2.28 -0.75
CA PHE A 278 19.57 1.90 -0.01
C PHE A 278 18.40 2.82 -0.35
N VAL A 279 17.22 2.21 -0.52
CA VAL A 279 15.92 2.90 -0.51
C VAL A 279 14.98 2.12 0.38
N ALA A 280 14.29 2.81 1.28
CA ALA A 280 13.33 2.21 2.17
C ALA A 280 12.10 1.72 1.40
N GLN A 281 11.85 0.41 1.44
CA GLN A 281 10.55 -0.16 1.04
C GLN A 281 9.53 -0.08 2.18
N ARG A 282 10.01 0.05 3.42
CA ARG A 282 9.21 0.22 4.63
C ARG A 282 10.02 1.02 5.65
N LEU A 283 9.33 1.76 6.50
CA LEU A 283 9.96 2.47 7.62
C LEU A 283 10.45 1.45 8.66
N ALA A 284 11.73 1.52 8.99
CA ALA A 284 12.36 0.76 10.06
C ALA A 284 12.99 1.74 11.06
N PRO A 285 12.19 2.37 11.93
CA PRO A 285 12.67 3.42 12.82
C PRO A 285 13.58 2.86 13.92
N GLN A 286 14.60 3.64 14.27
CA GLN A 286 15.41 3.46 15.47
C GLN A 286 15.30 4.71 16.34
N ARG A 287 15.25 4.54 17.65
CA ARG A 287 15.15 5.67 18.58
C ARG A 287 16.52 6.31 18.77
N GLU A 288 16.63 7.59 18.44
CA GLU A 288 17.86 8.40 18.55
C GLU A 288 17.57 9.68 19.37
N MET A 289 18.55 10.16 20.11
CA MET A 289 18.46 11.46 20.80
C MET A 289 19.08 12.54 19.91
N ILE A 290 18.28 13.51 19.48
CA ILE A 290 18.72 14.65 18.66
C ILE A 290 18.44 15.91 19.47
N ASP A 291 19.48 16.71 19.75
CA ASP A 291 19.41 17.93 20.57
C ASP A 291 18.72 17.75 21.93
N GLY A 292 18.94 16.59 22.57
CA GLY A 292 18.35 16.26 23.87
C GLY A 292 16.89 15.79 23.81
N VAL A 293 16.32 15.63 22.62
CA VAL A 293 14.95 15.15 22.39
C VAL A 293 14.97 13.77 21.71
N ALA A 294 14.12 12.85 22.17
CA ALA A 294 14.01 11.53 21.57
C ALA A 294 13.16 11.56 20.29
N TYR A 295 13.74 11.09 19.19
CA TYR A 295 13.07 10.90 17.89
C TYR A 295 13.12 9.44 17.47
N ASP A 296 12.08 9.02 16.73
CA ASP A 296 12.12 7.83 15.92
C ASP A 296 12.70 8.22 14.55
N VAL A 297 13.88 7.67 14.23
CA VAL A 297 14.66 7.97 13.04
C VAL A 297 14.58 6.78 12.08
N ALA A 298 13.93 6.98 10.93
CA ALA A 298 13.82 5.97 9.89
C ALA A 298 14.69 6.33 8.69
N PRO A 299 15.65 5.49 8.27
CA PRO A 299 16.43 5.74 7.07
C PRO A 299 15.51 5.64 5.85
N LEU A 300 15.52 6.67 5.00
CA LEU A 300 14.71 6.70 3.77
C LEU A 300 15.53 6.33 2.55
N ARG A 301 16.70 6.95 2.39
CA ARG A 301 17.56 6.78 1.23
C ARG A 301 19.01 6.98 1.59
N ARG A 302 19.91 6.16 1.02
CA ARG A 302 21.36 6.35 1.10
C ARG A 302 21.95 6.25 -0.31
N VAL A 303 22.75 7.23 -0.68
CA VAL A 303 23.42 7.30 -1.98
C VAL A 303 24.91 7.55 -1.79
N ALA A 304 25.73 6.97 -2.64
CA ALA A 304 27.13 7.35 -2.83
C ALA A 304 27.21 8.30 -4.03
N LEU A 305 27.74 9.49 -3.81
CA LEU A 305 27.93 10.54 -4.80
C LEU A 305 29.40 10.63 -5.17
N PHE A 306 29.71 10.68 -6.45
CA PHE A 306 31.05 10.83 -6.98
C PHE A 306 31.10 12.11 -7.80
N PRO A 307 31.70 13.19 -7.28
CA PRO A 307 31.74 14.47 -7.98
C PRO A 307 32.48 14.36 -9.32
N THR A 308 31.92 14.91 -10.39
CA THR A 308 32.52 14.83 -11.73
C THR A 308 33.35 16.06 -12.11
N SER A 309 33.17 17.18 -11.41
CA SER A 309 33.94 18.42 -11.64
C SER A 309 34.22 19.16 -10.33
N ALA A 310 35.29 19.95 -10.31
CA ALA A 310 35.62 20.79 -9.16
C ALA A 310 34.69 22.01 -9.07
N GLY A 311 34.46 22.49 -7.85
CA GLY A 311 33.56 23.61 -7.57
C GLY A 311 32.59 23.32 -6.43
N THR A 312 31.67 24.25 -6.21
CA THR A 312 30.61 24.09 -5.20
C THR A 312 29.41 23.42 -5.86
N HIS A 313 29.06 22.23 -5.41
CA HIS A 313 27.92 21.47 -5.90
C HIS A 313 26.85 21.37 -4.82
N THR A 314 25.58 21.49 -5.19
CA THR A 314 24.47 21.40 -4.25
C THR A 314 23.68 20.13 -4.51
N VAL A 315 23.52 19.32 -3.46
CA VAL A 315 22.56 18.22 -3.42
C VAL A 315 21.21 18.80 -3.03
N GLU A 316 20.23 18.66 -3.92
CA GLU A 316 18.89 19.19 -3.69
C GLU A 316 18.18 18.51 -2.51
N SER A 317 17.10 19.14 -2.06
CA SER A 317 16.27 18.64 -0.97
C SER A 317 15.49 17.36 -1.36
N LEU A 318 15.38 16.41 -0.44
CA LEU A 318 14.46 15.28 -0.55
C LEU A 318 13.11 15.66 0.07
N SER A 319 12.02 15.47 -0.69
CA SER A 319 10.66 15.77 -0.23
C SER A 319 9.87 14.49 0.04
N VAL A 320 9.25 14.41 1.21
CA VAL A 320 8.49 13.25 1.69
C VAL A 320 7.09 13.69 2.07
N LYS A 321 6.10 13.00 1.53
CA LYS A 321 4.70 13.15 1.93
C LYS A 321 4.38 12.16 3.04
N CYS A 322 3.68 12.62 4.06
CA CYS A 322 3.17 11.75 5.13
C CYS A 322 1.85 12.26 5.68
N SER A 323 1.12 11.37 6.35
CA SER A 323 -0.16 11.67 7.00
C SER A 323 0.01 11.57 8.52
N VAL A 324 -0.33 12.66 9.21
CA VAL A 324 -0.20 12.77 10.66
C VAL A 324 -1.56 12.64 11.30
N PRO A 325 -1.75 11.74 12.28
CA PRO A 325 -3.02 11.62 12.98
C PRO A 325 -3.30 12.91 13.75
N GLN A 326 -4.43 13.55 13.45
CA GLN A 326 -4.88 14.73 14.18
C GLN A 326 -5.28 14.28 15.59
N GLY A 327 -4.46 14.58 16.60
CA GLY A 327 -4.83 14.35 17.98
C GLY A 327 -6.04 15.23 18.33
N ARG A 328 -7.21 14.63 18.53
CA ARG A 328 -8.35 15.35 19.12
C ARG A 328 -7.88 15.89 20.48
N GLY A 329 -7.85 17.21 20.60
CA GLY A 329 -7.68 17.88 21.88
C GLY A 329 -8.73 17.36 22.87
N ARG A 330 -8.31 17.19 24.11
CA ARG A 330 -9.14 16.72 25.22
C ARG A 330 -10.35 17.66 25.35
N GLY A 331 -11.52 17.24 24.86
CA GLY A 331 -12.71 18.11 24.80
C GLY A 331 -14.01 17.33 24.77
N SER A 332 -14.74 17.41 25.89
CA SER A 332 -16.17 17.12 26.10
C SER A 332 -16.70 15.69 25.89
N LEU A 333 -17.43 15.20 26.90
CA LEU A 333 -18.25 13.97 26.86
C LEU A 333 -19.36 14.02 25.80
N LEU A 334 -19.70 15.21 25.27
CA LEU A 334 -20.65 15.36 24.16
C LEU A 334 -20.06 14.97 22.79
N ASP A 335 -18.73 14.98 22.61
CA ASP A 335 -18.09 14.58 21.34
C ASP A 335 -18.04 13.04 21.19
N ALA A 336 -18.32 12.31 22.27
CA ALA A 336 -18.45 10.84 22.29
C ALA A 336 -19.80 10.33 21.77
N LEU A 337 -20.81 11.21 21.63
CA LEU A 337 -22.13 10.87 21.07
C LEU A 337 -22.20 11.07 19.55
N SER A 338 -21.17 11.68 18.95
CA SER A 338 -20.96 11.83 17.51
C SER A 338 -20.48 10.51 16.86
N MET A 339 -21.12 9.38 17.14
CA MET A 339 -20.78 8.07 16.55
C MET A 339 -21.34 7.87 15.12
N PHE A 340 -21.75 8.96 14.47
CA PHE A 340 -22.16 9.01 13.06
C PHE A 340 -21.05 9.56 12.13
N ASP A 341 -19.86 9.87 12.66
CA ASP A 341 -18.67 10.16 11.85
C ASP A 341 -17.62 9.06 12.04
N ASP A 342 -17.38 8.29 10.98
CA ASP A 342 -16.61 7.04 10.91
C ASP A 342 -15.26 7.00 11.69
N PRO A 343 -15.05 5.98 12.54
CA PRO A 343 -13.74 5.69 13.16
C PRO A 343 -12.66 5.16 12.18
N ILE A 344 -13.02 4.86 10.94
CA ILE A 344 -12.11 4.40 9.88
C ILE A 344 -11.44 5.58 9.17
N PHE A 345 -12.06 6.77 9.19
CA PHE A 345 -11.62 7.99 8.50
C PHE A 345 -11.21 9.10 9.47
N GLY A 346 -10.42 8.78 10.51
CA GLY A 346 -9.69 9.83 11.22
C GLY A 346 -8.88 10.63 10.20
N ARG A 347 -9.30 11.87 9.90
CA ARG A 347 -8.67 12.74 8.89
C ARG A 347 -7.22 12.98 9.32
N GLY A 348 -6.31 12.17 8.81
CA GLY A 348 -4.89 12.44 8.92
C GLY A 348 -4.59 13.71 8.14
N GLN A 349 -3.91 14.67 8.76
CA GLN A 349 -3.46 15.86 8.06
C GLN A 349 -2.30 15.43 7.16
N SER A 350 -2.50 15.49 5.83
CA SER A 350 -1.42 15.31 4.87
C SER A 350 -0.45 16.47 4.98
N MET A 351 0.84 16.15 5.01
CA MET A 351 1.92 17.12 5.06
C MET A 351 3.06 16.71 4.13
N MET A 352 3.85 17.70 3.73
CA MET A 352 5.08 17.49 2.99
C MET A 352 6.26 18.04 3.77
N VAL A 353 7.24 17.19 4.00
CA VAL A 353 8.44 17.50 4.76
C VAL A 353 9.62 17.44 3.81
N ARG A 354 10.47 18.46 3.82
CA ARG A 354 11.63 18.57 2.93
C ARG A 354 12.91 18.58 3.76
N SER A 355 13.98 18.00 3.22
CA SER A 355 15.31 18.14 3.83
C SER A 355 15.91 19.49 3.49
N GLU A 356 16.90 19.91 4.27
CA GLU A 356 17.79 20.99 3.84
C GLU A 356 18.69 20.49 2.67
N PRO A 357 19.00 21.37 1.69
CA PRO A 357 19.96 21.04 0.65
C PRO A 357 21.37 20.97 1.25
N ILE A 358 22.19 20.06 0.74
CA ILE A 358 23.58 19.93 1.19
C ILE A 358 24.49 20.60 0.17
N VAL A 359 25.31 21.54 0.63
CA VAL A 359 26.36 22.16 -0.18
C VAL A 359 27.64 21.37 0.03
N LEU A 360 28.21 20.83 -1.06
CA LEU A 360 29.46 20.10 -1.07
C LEU A 360 30.54 20.91 -1.79
N GLN A 361 31.67 21.12 -1.12
CA GLN A 361 32.84 21.75 -1.73
C GLN A 361 33.73 20.69 -2.39
N VAL A 362 33.85 20.77 -3.72
CA VAL A 362 34.64 19.80 -4.49
C VAL A 362 35.96 20.41 -4.93
N LEU A 363 37.06 19.81 -4.48
CA LEU A 363 38.42 20.21 -4.76
C LEU A 363 38.96 19.50 -6.02
N PRO A 364 39.75 20.19 -6.86
CA PRO A 364 40.48 19.52 -7.93
C PRO A 364 41.54 18.57 -7.35
N LEU A 365 41.91 17.54 -8.12
CA LEU A 365 43.02 16.66 -7.74
C LEU A 365 44.35 17.43 -7.85
N PRO A 366 45.32 17.22 -6.94
CA PRO A 366 46.61 17.91 -7.00
C PRO A 366 47.41 17.54 -8.25
N GLU A 367 47.96 18.51 -8.99
CA GLU A 367 48.83 18.19 -10.14
C GLU A 367 50.21 17.64 -9.72
N GLN A 368 50.65 17.97 -8.51
CA GLN A 368 51.97 17.57 -8.02
C GLN A 368 51.98 16.09 -7.59
N GLY A 369 52.92 15.32 -8.15
CA GLY A 369 53.07 13.89 -7.85
C GLY A 369 52.08 12.99 -8.57
N ARG A 370 51.32 13.53 -9.54
CA ARG A 370 50.38 12.77 -10.37
C ARG A 370 51.12 11.84 -11.35
N PRO A 371 50.92 10.51 -11.29
CA PRO A 371 51.50 9.57 -12.24
C PRO A 371 50.97 9.77 -13.66
N VAL A 372 51.76 9.41 -14.67
CA VAL A 372 51.41 9.56 -16.09
C VAL A 372 50.26 8.63 -16.49
N ASP A 373 50.24 7.45 -15.89
CA ASP A 373 49.28 6.36 -16.00
C ASP A 373 48.01 6.56 -15.14
N PHE A 374 47.89 7.69 -14.45
CA PHE A 374 46.74 7.96 -13.58
C PHE A 374 45.45 8.18 -14.38
N ALA A 375 44.53 7.21 -14.28
CA ALA A 375 43.24 7.20 -14.99
C ALA A 375 42.06 7.82 -14.21
N GLY A 376 42.29 8.49 -13.08
CA GLY A 376 41.22 9.14 -12.30
C GLY A 376 40.63 8.28 -11.17
N ALA A 377 41.32 7.22 -10.76
CA ALA A 377 40.92 6.37 -9.62
C ALA A 377 41.15 7.09 -8.28
N VAL A 378 40.10 7.25 -7.48
CA VAL A 378 40.13 7.98 -6.20
C VAL A 378 39.45 7.16 -5.11
N GLY A 379 40.19 6.89 -4.03
CA GLY A 379 39.74 6.03 -2.93
C GLY A 379 40.85 5.13 -2.42
N HIS A 380 40.48 4.01 -1.81
CA HIS A 380 41.41 2.98 -1.36
C HIS A 380 41.22 1.73 -2.18
N PHE A 381 42.31 1.25 -2.78
CA PHE A 381 42.28 0.07 -3.65
C PHE A 381 43.35 -0.94 -3.23
N GLU A 382 42.95 -2.19 -3.20
CA GLU A 382 43.82 -3.36 -3.07
C GLU A 382 43.81 -4.10 -4.41
N VAL A 383 45.00 -4.48 -4.88
CA VAL A 383 45.19 -5.16 -6.16
C VAL A 383 45.82 -6.51 -5.88
N SER A 384 45.19 -7.56 -6.39
CA SER A 384 45.71 -8.93 -6.32
C SER A 384 45.68 -9.54 -7.72
N GLY A 385 46.53 -10.54 -7.96
CA GLY A 385 46.59 -11.21 -9.25
C GLY A 385 47.05 -12.64 -9.13
N VAL A 386 46.60 -13.48 -10.05
CA VAL A 386 46.96 -14.90 -10.14
C VAL A 386 47.09 -15.27 -11.62
N ALA A 387 48.23 -15.85 -12.00
CA ALA A 387 48.46 -16.43 -13.32
C ALA A 387 48.42 -17.96 -13.24
N GLN A 388 47.59 -18.60 -14.06
CA GLN A 388 47.44 -20.06 -14.13
C GLN A 388 47.24 -20.55 -15.57
N PRO A 389 47.84 -21.70 -15.95
CA PRO A 389 48.80 -22.50 -15.19
C PRO A 389 50.20 -21.87 -15.12
N GLN A 390 51.04 -22.28 -14.15
CA GLN A 390 52.43 -21.79 -14.00
C GLN A 390 53.46 -22.57 -14.84
N GLN A 391 53.03 -23.70 -15.40
CA GLN A 391 53.81 -24.55 -16.30
C GLN A 391 52.92 -24.88 -17.49
N VAL A 392 53.42 -24.62 -18.70
CA VAL A 392 52.63 -24.65 -19.93
C VAL A 392 53.53 -24.92 -21.14
N ASP A 393 52.99 -25.51 -22.21
CA ASP A 393 53.71 -25.68 -23.47
C ASP A 393 53.66 -24.40 -24.33
N ILE A 394 54.54 -24.27 -25.32
CA ILE A 394 54.48 -23.19 -26.31
C ILE A 394 53.15 -23.25 -27.05
N GLY A 395 52.46 -22.11 -27.18
CA GLY A 395 51.15 -22.00 -27.84
C GLY A 395 49.93 -22.25 -26.95
N ASP A 396 50.12 -22.80 -25.75
CA ASP A 396 49.02 -23.07 -24.82
C ASP A 396 48.67 -21.82 -23.97
N PRO A 397 47.38 -21.51 -23.77
CA PRO A 397 46.96 -20.25 -23.13
C PRO A 397 47.18 -20.24 -21.62
N ILE A 398 47.69 -19.10 -21.12
CA ILE A 398 47.76 -18.76 -19.69
C ILE A 398 46.69 -17.73 -19.37
N THR A 399 45.90 -17.99 -18.32
CA THR A 399 44.92 -17.02 -17.82
C THR A 399 45.53 -16.22 -16.66
N LEU A 400 45.67 -14.91 -16.84
CA LEU A 400 46.03 -13.97 -15.78
C LEU A 400 44.76 -13.28 -15.29
N ARG A 401 44.39 -13.58 -14.04
CA ARG A 401 43.29 -12.90 -13.34
C ARG A 401 43.85 -11.78 -12.48
N ILE A 402 43.34 -10.58 -12.65
CA ILE A 402 43.63 -9.42 -11.83
C ILE A 402 42.33 -9.00 -11.14
N GLU A 403 42.38 -8.86 -9.83
CA GLU A 403 41.25 -8.46 -9.01
C GLU A 403 41.60 -7.18 -8.26
N ILE A 404 40.81 -6.14 -8.50
CA ILE A 404 40.95 -4.83 -7.86
C ILE A 404 39.72 -4.60 -7.00
N GLU A 405 39.90 -4.49 -5.70
CA GLU A 405 38.83 -4.24 -4.73
C GLU A 405 39.08 -2.95 -3.98
N GLY A 406 38.03 -2.15 -3.75
CA GLY A 406 38.20 -0.91 -3.03
C GLY A 406 36.91 -0.14 -2.75
N ASP A 407 37.01 0.84 -1.85
CA ASP A 407 36.05 1.94 -1.71
C ASP A 407 36.46 3.08 -2.64
N GLY A 408 35.51 3.59 -3.43
CA GLY A 408 35.79 4.62 -4.44
C GLY A 408 35.20 4.29 -5.81
N ASN A 409 35.66 5.04 -6.81
CA ASN A 409 35.20 4.94 -8.20
C ASN A 409 35.92 3.80 -8.96
N VAL A 410 35.86 2.56 -8.46
CA VAL A 410 36.54 1.39 -9.06
C VAL A 410 36.25 1.23 -10.57
N GLN A 411 35.06 1.63 -11.03
CA GLN A 411 34.69 1.59 -12.44
C GLN A 411 35.58 2.46 -13.35
N SER A 412 36.16 3.55 -12.83
CA SER A 412 37.03 4.44 -13.61
C SER A 412 38.47 3.93 -13.74
N ILE A 413 38.83 2.83 -13.09
CA ILE A 413 40.16 2.23 -13.22
C ILE A 413 40.28 1.65 -14.63
N ALA A 414 41.18 2.22 -15.43
CA ALA A 414 41.49 1.73 -16.76
C ALA A 414 42.03 0.30 -16.69
N GLU A 415 41.79 -0.50 -17.73
CA GLU A 415 42.46 -1.78 -17.89
C GLU A 415 43.94 -1.54 -18.21
N PRO A 416 44.88 -2.08 -17.41
CA PRO A 416 46.30 -1.89 -17.68
C PRO A 416 46.71 -2.53 -19.00
N GLU A 417 47.23 -1.72 -19.93
CA GLU A 417 47.85 -2.25 -21.15
C GLU A 417 49.13 -3.01 -20.78
N MET A 418 49.24 -4.27 -21.21
CA MET A 418 50.41 -5.10 -20.90
C MET A 418 50.95 -5.80 -22.14
N SER A 419 52.28 -5.75 -22.30
CA SER A 419 53.01 -6.39 -23.39
C SER A 419 54.28 -7.08 -22.86
N PRO A 420 54.15 -8.15 -22.05
CA PRO A 420 55.29 -8.90 -21.57
C PRO A 420 56.03 -9.55 -22.74
N ARG A 421 57.38 -9.56 -22.68
CA ARG A 421 58.21 -10.08 -23.77
C ARG A 421 57.97 -11.58 -23.97
N GLY A 422 57.70 -11.98 -25.21
CA GLY A 422 57.50 -13.39 -25.60
C GLY A 422 56.10 -13.93 -25.34
N PHE A 423 55.11 -13.05 -25.13
CA PHE A 423 53.71 -13.40 -25.06
C PHE A 423 52.89 -12.55 -26.03
N GLU A 424 51.95 -13.18 -26.70
CA GLU A 424 50.82 -12.50 -27.34
C GLU A 424 49.73 -12.27 -26.28
N VAL A 425 49.27 -11.03 -26.11
CA VAL A 425 48.27 -10.67 -25.09
C VAL A 425 46.95 -10.29 -25.74
N TYR A 426 45.88 -10.93 -25.28
CA TYR A 426 44.52 -10.61 -25.69
C TYR A 426 43.87 -9.62 -24.72
N ALA A 427 42.98 -8.78 -25.25
CA ALA A 427 42.22 -7.83 -24.46
C ALA A 427 41.44 -8.54 -23.34
N PRO A 428 41.40 -7.97 -22.11
CA PRO A 428 40.83 -8.65 -20.97
C PRO A 428 39.30 -8.75 -21.05
N THR A 429 38.76 -9.82 -20.47
CA THR A 429 37.34 -9.85 -20.09
C THR A 429 37.18 -9.17 -18.73
N VAL A 430 36.22 -8.24 -18.63
CA VAL A 430 36.03 -7.41 -17.44
C VAL A 430 34.67 -7.69 -16.80
N GLU A 431 34.70 -8.02 -15.52
CA GLU A 431 33.52 -8.17 -14.69
C GLU A 431 33.58 -7.18 -13.51
N LEU A 432 32.48 -6.46 -13.28
CA LEU A 432 32.34 -5.53 -12.16
C LEU A 432 31.32 -6.08 -11.17
N GLU A 433 31.79 -6.43 -9.97
CA GLU A 433 30.95 -6.83 -8.85
C GLU A 433 30.80 -5.64 -7.90
N GLU A 434 29.56 -5.20 -7.71
CA GLU A 434 29.24 -4.09 -6.82
C GLU A 434 28.81 -4.61 -5.45
N GLY A 435 29.28 -3.96 -4.40
CA GLY A 435 29.04 -4.41 -3.04
C GLY A 435 28.99 -3.28 -2.03
N LYS A 436 28.91 -3.68 -0.77
CA LYS A 436 29.09 -2.79 0.38
C LYS A 436 30.36 -3.24 1.07
N THR A 437 31.25 -2.29 1.33
CA THR A 437 32.42 -2.57 2.17
C THR A 437 31.98 -2.89 3.60
N ALA A 438 32.89 -3.45 4.41
CA ALA A 438 32.64 -3.71 5.83
C ALA A 438 32.29 -2.43 6.62
N THR A 439 32.71 -1.26 6.14
CA THR A 439 32.38 0.07 6.68
C THR A 439 31.00 0.57 6.27
N GLY A 440 30.28 -0.16 5.40
CA GLY A 440 28.96 0.21 4.90
C GLY A 440 28.97 1.28 3.82
N ALA A 441 30.16 1.60 3.28
CA ALA A 441 30.39 2.46 2.14
C ALA A 441 30.10 1.68 0.83
N TYR A 442 29.99 2.39 -0.30
CA TYR A 442 30.04 1.70 -1.59
C TYR A 442 31.43 1.12 -1.78
N GLY A 443 31.47 -0.14 -2.18
CA GLY A 443 32.68 -0.79 -2.62
C GLY A 443 32.40 -1.52 -3.91
N ALA A 444 33.42 -1.70 -4.72
CA ALA A 444 33.32 -2.51 -5.91
C ALA A 444 34.58 -3.33 -6.11
N ARG A 445 34.43 -4.38 -6.89
CA ARG A 445 35.47 -5.34 -7.20
C ARG A 445 35.48 -5.54 -8.71
N LYS A 446 36.54 -5.08 -9.35
CA LYS A 446 36.76 -5.20 -10.80
C LYS A 446 37.68 -6.39 -11.04
N LYS A 447 37.15 -7.42 -11.69
CA LYS A 447 37.89 -8.61 -12.13
C LYS A 447 38.23 -8.44 -13.60
N MET A 448 39.49 -8.62 -13.94
CA MET A 448 40.01 -8.56 -15.30
C MET A 448 40.71 -9.88 -15.61
N GLU A 449 40.31 -10.56 -16.67
CA GLU A 449 40.91 -11.82 -17.11
C GLU A 449 41.62 -11.62 -18.45
N TYR A 450 42.96 -11.67 -18.43
CA TYR A 450 43.82 -11.61 -19.61
C TYR A 450 44.18 -13.02 -20.06
N ILE A 451 44.17 -13.25 -21.38
CA ILE A 451 44.69 -14.47 -21.99
C ILE A 451 46.05 -14.13 -22.59
N LEU A 452 47.09 -14.84 -22.16
CA LEU A 452 48.46 -14.71 -22.65
C LEU A 452 48.86 -16.01 -23.36
N ILE A 453 49.34 -15.92 -24.60
CA ILE A 453 49.84 -17.07 -25.37
C ILE A 453 51.38 -16.98 -25.45
N PRO A 454 52.13 -17.97 -24.92
CA PRO A 454 53.59 -17.97 -24.97
C PRO A 454 54.10 -18.29 -26.37
N GLU A 455 54.94 -17.43 -26.92
CA GLU A 455 55.53 -17.60 -28.27
C GLU A 455 56.89 -18.31 -28.24
N GLN A 456 57.54 -18.38 -27.07
CA GLN A 456 58.90 -18.88 -26.92
C GLN A 456 59.08 -19.68 -25.64
N GLY A 457 59.84 -20.78 -25.73
CA GLY A 457 60.17 -21.64 -24.59
C GLY A 457 61.14 -21.02 -23.57
N GLY A 458 61.16 -21.65 -22.38
CA GLY A 458 62.03 -21.33 -21.26
C GLY A 458 61.31 -20.63 -20.11
N ARG A 459 62.07 -20.25 -19.08
CA ARG A 459 61.54 -19.45 -17.97
C ARG A 459 61.24 -18.04 -18.46
N ARG A 460 60.00 -17.60 -18.30
CA ARG A 460 59.54 -16.23 -18.63
C ARG A 460 58.87 -15.62 -17.42
N ARG A 461 58.87 -14.28 -17.38
CA ARG A 461 58.28 -13.51 -16.29
C ARG A 461 57.20 -12.60 -16.83
N ILE A 462 56.01 -12.70 -16.24
CA ILE A 462 54.94 -11.72 -16.40
C ILE A 462 55.20 -10.63 -15.34
N PRO A 463 55.43 -9.37 -15.75
CA PRO A 463 55.72 -8.28 -14.83
C PRO A 463 54.48 -7.95 -13.97
N ALA A 464 54.75 -7.39 -12.80
CA ALA A 464 53.71 -6.84 -11.93
C ALA A 464 52.88 -5.80 -12.68
N VAL A 465 51.57 -5.83 -12.44
CA VAL A 465 50.64 -4.83 -12.95
C VAL A 465 50.49 -3.73 -11.91
N GLU A 466 50.71 -2.49 -12.36
CA GLU A 466 50.67 -1.29 -11.52
C GLU A 466 49.36 -0.54 -11.74
N VAL A 467 48.72 -0.14 -10.65
CA VAL A 467 47.48 0.64 -10.65
C VAL A 467 47.69 1.88 -9.80
N SER A 468 47.76 3.03 -10.46
CA SER A 468 47.91 4.33 -9.82
C SER A 468 46.55 4.91 -9.40
N TYR A 469 46.43 5.32 -8.13
CA TYR A 469 45.23 5.92 -7.56
C TYR A 469 45.56 7.09 -6.63
N PHE A 470 44.58 7.96 -6.39
CA PHE A 470 44.69 9.05 -5.42
C PHE A 470 44.01 8.65 -4.11
N ASP A 471 44.78 8.64 -3.03
CA ASP A 471 44.33 8.37 -1.67
C ASP A 471 43.93 9.72 -1.03
N PRO A 472 42.62 9.97 -0.81
CA PRO A 472 42.14 11.28 -0.36
C PRO A 472 42.43 11.55 1.11
N ASP A 473 42.66 10.51 1.92
CA ASP A 473 42.93 10.64 3.36
C ASP A 473 44.38 11.09 3.58
N THR A 474 45.31 10.49 2.84
CA THR A 474 46.73 10.89 2.84
C THR A 474 47.02 12.06 1.91
N ARG A 475 46.07 12.40 1.02
CA ARG A 475 46.18 13.44 -0.02
C ARG A 475 47.37 13.23 -0.96
N ARG A 476 47.65 11.97 -1.29
CA ARG A 476 48.80 11.57 -2.11
C ARG A 476 48.41 10.54 -3.14
N TYR A 477 49.13 10.55 -4.26
CA TYR A 477 49.07 9.46 -5.24
C TYR A 477 49.82 8.24 -4.70
N ARG A 478 49.23 7.06 -4.90
CA ARG A 478 49.77 5.77 -4.51
C ARG A 478 49.63 4.81 -5.69
N THR A 479 50.54 3.84 -5.75
CA THR A 479 50.51 2.80 -6.78
C THR A 479 50.39 1.46 -6.07
N ALA A 480 49.32 0.71 -6.36
CA ALA A 480 49.19 -0.67 -5.94
C ALA A 480 49.71 -1.58 -7.04
N THR A 481 50.48 -2.61 -6.66
CA THR A 481 51.17 -3.48 -7.62
C THR A 481 50.87 -4.95 -7.32
N THR A 482 50.63 -5.77 -8.35
CA THR A 482 50.57 -7.23 -8.17
C THR A 482 51.96 -7.83 -7.91
N SER A 483 52.02 -9.11 -7.57
CA SER A 483 53.27 -9.88 -7.64
C SER A 483 53.71 -10.09 -9.10
N ASN A 484 55.01 -10.30 -9.31
CA ASN A 484 55.51 -10.88 -10.56
C ASN A 484 55.13 -12.37 -10.62
N PHE A 485 54.85 -12.88 -11.82
CA PHE A 485 54.54 -14.30 -12.02
C PHE A 485 55.62 -14.92 -12.91
N ASP A 486 56.40 -15.86 -12.36
CA ASP A 486 57.36 -16.64 -13.12
C ASP A 486 56.65 -17.87 -13.71
N ILE A 487 56.69 -18.01 -15.04
CA ILE A 487 56.04 -19.09 -15.79
C ILE A 487 57.12 -19.95 -16.44
N LEU A 488 57.02 -21.27 -16.29
CA LEU A 488 57.87 -22.22 -16.99
C LEU A 488 57.19 -22.63 -18.28
N ILE A 489 57.76 -22.22 -19.41
CA ILE A 489 57.26 -22.63 -20.73
C ILE A 489 58.13 -23.78 -21.21
N GLU A 490 57.54 -24.96 -21.33
CA GLU A 490 58.24 -26.12 -21.87
C GLU A 490 58.31 -25.98 -23.39
N ALA A 491 59.48 -26.27 -23.95
CA ALA A 491 59.61 -26.38 -25.39
C ALA A 491 58.87 -27.65 -25.80
N GLY A 492 57.65 -27.50 -26.30
CA GLY A 492 56.99 -28.59 -27.01
C GLY A 492 57.95 -29.10 -28.09
N GLU A 493 58.03 -30.43 -28.25
CA GLU A 493 58.87 -31.08 -29.25
C GLU A 493 58.67 -30.42 -30.61
N THR A 494 59.59 -29.53 -30.97
CA THR A 494 59.52 -28.82 -32.23
C THR A 494 60.12 -29.76 -33.27
N GLU A 495 59.30 -30.63 -33.85
CA GLU A 495 59.57 -31.01 -35.23
C GLU A 495 59.52 -29.72 -36.06
N ALA A 496 60.68 -29.34 -36.59
CA ALA A 496 60.82 -28.24 -37.50
C ALA A 496 60.01 -28.52 -38.77
N GLY A 497 58.80 -27.96 -38.86
CA GLY A 497 58.01 -28.00 -40.07
C GLY A 497 56.53 -27.72 -39.81
N ALA A 498 56.09 -26.54 -40.23
CA ALA A 498 54.72 -26.01 -40.20
C ALA A 498 54.23 -25.50 -38.84
N ALA A 499 54.11 -24.18 -38.74
CA ALA A 499 53.19 -23.56 -37.80
C ALA A 499 51.76 -24.06 -38.12
N PRO A 500 51.03 -24.67 -37.18
CA PRO A 500 49.60 -24.71 -37.28
C PRO A 500 49.12 -23.30 -36.97
N ALA A 501 48.73 -22.57 -38.01
CA ALA A 501 47.85 -21.43 -37.83
C ALA A 501 46.52 -21.97 -37.29
N TYR A 502 46.37 -22.01 -35.98
CA TYR A 502 45.06 -22.09 -35.37
C TYR A 502 44.39 -20.73 -35.62
N ASP A 503 43.76 -20.60 -36.78
CA ASP A 503 42.86 -19.49 -37.11
C ASP A 503 41.55 -19.68 -36.33
N LEU A 504 41.67 -19.73 -35.00
CA LEU A 504 40.51 -19.75 -34.11
C LEU A 504 40.00 -18.32 -34.05
N THR A 505 38.88 -18.10 -34.72
CA THR A 505 38.23 -16.79 -34.69
C THR A 505 37.82 -16.46 -33.25
N ARG A 506 37.83 -15.17 -32.89
CA ARG A 506 37.43 -14.63 -31.56
C ARG A 506 36.14 -15.25 -30.97
N ARG A 507 35.25 -15.74 -31.84
CA ARG A 507 34.00 -16.45 -31.49
C ARG A 507 34.21 -17.83 -30.89
N GLU A 508 35.21 -18.58 -31.32
CA GLU A 508 35.45 -19.97 -30.91
C GLU A 508 36.11 -20.04 -29.53
N ILE A 509 36.98 -19.08 -29.20
CA ILE A 509 37.57 -18.92 -27.86
C ILE A 509 36.51 -18.47 -26.84
N GLU A 510 35.59 -17.56 -27.22
CA GLU A 510 34.43 -17.20 -26.39
C GLU A 510 33.42 -18.35 -26.23
N GLN A 511 33.33 -19.27 -27.20
CA GLN A 511 32.49 -20.46 -27.10
C GLN A 511 33.08 -21.51 -26.17
N LEU A 512 34.39 -21.73 -26.20
CA LEU A 512 35.06 -22.73 -25.35
C LEU A 512 34.92 -22.40 -23.84
N GLY A 513 34.99 -21.12 -23.49
CA GLY A 513 34.76 -20.65 -22.11
C GLY A 513 33.31 -20.77 -21.61
N ARG A 514 32.34 -20.84 -22.53
CA ARG A 514 30.90 -20.99 -22.19
C ARG A 514 30.39 -22.42 -22.20
N ASP A 515 31.09 -23.33 -22.87
CA ASP A 515 30.58 -24.68 -23.18
C ASP A 515 30.88 -25.73 -22.11
N ILE A 516 31.78 -25.45 -21.16
CA ILE A 516 32.00 -26.33 -20.00
C ILE A 516 31.10 -25.90 -18.84
N ARG A 517 29.78 -26.05 -19.00
CA ARG A 517 28.88 -26.10 -17.84
C ARG A 517 28.95 -27.49 -17.23
N HIS A 518 29.27 -27.56 -15.94
CA HIS A 518 29.30 -28.79 -15.16
C HIS A 518 27.98 -29.58 -15.37
N ILE A 519 28.09 -30.81 -15.90
CA ILE A 519 26.98 -31.76 -16.00
C ILE A 519 26.46 -31.95 -14.57
N LYS A 520 25.23 -31.50 -14.27
CA LYS A 520 24.61 -31.65 -12.95
C LYS A 520 24.60 -33.16 -12.60
N PRO A 521 25.42 -33.62 -11.65
CA PRO A 521 25.59 -35.06 -11.37
C PRO A 521 24.32 -35.69 -10.78
N ASP A 522 23.36 -34.86 -10.35
CA ASP A 522 22.08 -35.26 -9.79
C ASP A 522 20.94 -35.40 -10.82
N ALA A 523 21.21 -35.33 -12.12
CA ALA A 523 20.17 -35.54 -13.14
C ALA A 523 19.52 -36.94 -13.03
N SER A 524 20.26 -37.94 -12.55
CA SER A 524 19.76 -39.28 -12.24
C SER A 524 18.90 -39.34 -10.96
N ASN A 525 19.02 -38.35 -10.07
CA ASN A 525 18.20 -38.19 -8.87
C ASN A 525 16.90 -37.39 -9.12
N LEU A 526 16.72 -36.82 -10.32
CA LEU A 526 15.43 -36.30 -10.78
C LEU A 526 14.53 -37.48 -11.16
N GLY A 527 14.14 -38.28 -10.16
CA GLY A 527 13.22 -39.39 -10.34
C GLY A 527 11.98 -38.90 -11.09
N ALA A 528 11.60 -39.62 -12.15
CA ALA A 528 10.42 -39.32 -12.94
C ALA A 528 9.24 -39.05 -12.00
N SER A 529 8.86 -37.77 -11.89
CA SER A 529 7.76 -37.34 -11.03
C SER A 529 6.54 -38.17 -11.41
N ARG A 530 6.10 -39.06 -10.52
CA ARG A 530 4.89 -39.87 -10.76
C ARG A 530 3.78 -38.93 -11.20
N SER A 531 3.21 -39.17 -12.37
CA SER A 531 2.26 -38.26 -12.98
C SER A 531 1.12 -37.93 -12.03
N LEU A 532 0.89 -36.65 -11.77
CA LEU A 532 0.02 -36.16 -10.69
C LEU A 532 -1.42 -36.70 -10.77
N TYR A 533 -1.92 -37.00 -11.97
CA TYR A 533 -3.25 -37.58 -12.21
C TYR A 533 -3.43 -39.00 -11.64
N ARG A 534 -2.35 -39.71 -11.30
CA ARG A 534 -2.39 -41.01 -10.61
C ARG A 534 -2.56 -40.88 -9.10
N ASN A 535 -2.39 -39.69 -8.53
CA ASN A 535 -2.58 -39.45 -7.10
C ASN A 535 -4.06 -39.13 -6.82
N GLY A 536 -4.73 -39.92 -5.98
CA GLY A 536 -6.12 -39.66 -5.61
C GLY A 536 -6.36 -38.28 -4.98
N PHE A 537 -5.35 -37.70 -4.32
CA PHE A 537 -5.41 -36.34 -3.78
C PHE A 537 -5.57 -35.27 -4.86
N TYR A 538 -5.02 -35.49 -6.06
CA TYR A 538 -5.16 -34.58 -7.19
C TYR A 538 -6.65 -34.45 -7.59
N TRP A 539 -7.34 -35.58 -7.74
CA TRP A 539 -8.76 -35.60 -8.09
C TRP A 539 -9.66 -35.09 -6.96
N LEU A 540 -9.30 -35.37 -5.70
CA LEU A 540 -10.03 -34.83 -4.54
C LEU A 540 -9.98 -33.30 -4.52
N LEU A 541 -8.80 -32.71 -4.73
CA LEU A 541 -8.64 -31.26 -4.74
C LEU A 541 -9.37 -30.60 -5.92
N HIS A 542 -9.30 -31.22 -7.10
CA HIS A 542 -9.97 -30.70 -8.31
C HIS A 542 -11.49 -30.91 -8.28
N GLY A 543 -11.99 -31.93 -7.59
CA GLY A 543 -13.43 -32.14 -7.37
C GLY A 543 -14.03 -31.24 -6.29
N LEU A 544 -13.23 -30.84 -5.28
CA LEU A 544 -13.69 -29.98 -4.20
C LEU A 544 -14.02 -28.55 -4.68
N LEU A 545 -13.25 -28.03 -5.63
CA LEU A 545 -13.43 -26.67 -6.18
C LEU A 545 -14.81 -26.43 -6.84
N PRO A 546 -15.28 -27.24 -7.80
CA PRO A 546 -16.61 -27.07 -8.38
C PRO A 546 -17.72 -27.35 -7.35
N LEU A 547 -17.52 -28.29 -6.43
CA LEU A 547 -18.48 -28.56 -5.36
C LEU A 547 -18.66 -27.35 -4.42
N ALA A 548 -17.56 -26.69 -4.05
CA ALA A 548 -17.59 -25.48 -3.24
C ALA A 548 -18.28 -24.31 -3.97
N TYR A 549 -18.06 -24.18 -5.29
CA TYR A 549 -18.73 -23.17 -6.10
C TYR A 549 -20.25 -23.39 -6.18
N VAL A 550 -20.69 -24.63 -6.39
CA VAL A 550 -22.12 -25.00 -6.36
C VAL A 550 -22.73 -24.73 -4.99
N GLY A 551 -22.02 -25.05 -3.90
CA GLY A 551 -22.45 -24.75 -2.54
C GLY A 551 -22.62 -23.25 -2.29
N LEU A 552 -21.71 -22.42 -2.81
CA LEU A 552 -21.80 -20.97 -2.70
C LEU A 552 -23.01 -20.41 -3.47
N LEU A 553 -23.27 -20.91 -4.68
CA LEU A 553 -24.44 -20.53 -5.48
C LEU A 553 -25.76 -20.93 -4.80
N ALA A 554 -25.82 -22.14 -4.22
CA ALA A 554 -26.97 -22.59 -3.46
C ALA A 554 -27.21 -21.71 -2.22
N TYR A 555 -26.14 -21.35 -1.51
CA TYR A 555 -26.21 -20.44 -0.36
C TYR A 555 -26.68 -19.03 -0.76
N GLN A 556 -26.14 -18.46 -1.84
CA GLN A 556 -26.59 -17.16 -2.34
C GLN A 556 -28.05 -17.19 -2.80
N ARG A 557 -28.49 -18.26 -3.47
CA ARG A 557 -29.89 -18.42 -3.88
C ARG A 557 -30.81 -18.57 -2.67
N HIS A 558 -30.38 -19.28 -1.63
CA HIS A 558 -31.11 -19.39 -0.37
C HIS A 558 -31.22 -18.03 0.33
N ARG A 559 -30.12 -17.27 0.38
CA ARG A 559 -30.09 -15.94 0.99
C ARG A 559 -30.94 -14.92 0.24
N ARG A 560 -30.88 -14.91 -1.10
CA ARG A 560 -31.76 -14.06 -1.94
C ARG A 560 -33.24 -14.40 -1.79
N ARG A 561 -33.60 -15.67 -1.56
CA ARG A 561 -34.98 -16.06 -1.23
C ARG A 561 -35.42 -15.56 0.15
N LEU A 562 -34.50 -15.45 1.11
CA LEU A 562 -34.79 -14.91 2.44
C LEU A 562 -34.88 -13.38 2.45
N GLU A 563 -34.11 -12.70 1.59
CA GLU A 563 -34.07 -11.23 1.48
C GLU A 563 -35.14 -10.66 0.53
N GLY A 564 -35.68 -11.46 -0.40
CA GLY A 564 -36.68 -11.00 -1.38
C GLY A 564 -38.14 -10.99 -0.92
N ASP A 565 -38.46 -11.50 0.27
CA ASP A 565 -39.82 -11.58 0.79
C ASP A 565 -39.84 -11.10 2.26
N GLU A 566 -39.95 -9.78 2.45
CA GLU A 566 -39.97 -9.14 3.77
C GLU A 566 -41.07 -9.72 4.67
N ALA A 567 -42.22 -10.11 4.09
CA ALA A 567 -43.32 -10.72 4.82
C ALA A 567 -42.98 -12.13 5.34
N TYR A 568 -42.23 -12.93 4.56
CA TYR A 568 -41.73 -14.24 5.02
C TYR A 568 -40.67 -14.10 6.11
N ALA A 569 -39.76 -13.13 5.98
CA ALA A 569 -38.73 -12.86 6.98
C ALA A 569 -39.29 -12.32 8.30
N ARG A 570 -40.29 -11.43 8.26
CA ARG A 570 -41.00 -10.92 9.45
C ARG A 570 -41.76 -12.03 10.18
N ARG A 571 -42.59 -12.80 9.48
CA ARG A 571 -43.32 -13.95 10.05
C ARG A 571 -42.40 -14.99 10.70
N ARG A 572 -41.26 -15.29 10.07
CA ARG A 572 -40.29 -16.27 10.59
C ARG A 572 -39.52 -15.76 11.81
N ARG A 573 -39.27 -14.45 11.93
CA ARG A 573 -38.62 -13.83 13.09
C ARG A 573 -39.60 -13.49 14.22
N ALA A 574 -40.88 -13.29 13.90
CA ALA A 574 -41.96 -12.98 14.85
C ALA A 574 -41.97 -13.93 16.05
N ARG A 575 -41.72 -15.22 15.82
CA ARG A 575 -41.64 -16.24 16.88
C ARG A 575 -40.54 -15.94 17.89
N GLY A 576 -39.31 -15.73 17.41
CA GLY A 576 -38.17 -15.48 18.29
C GLY A 576 -38.30 -14.14 19.03
N GLU A 577 -38.89 -13.15 18.37
CA GLU A 577 -39.11 -11.83 18.95
C GLU A 577 -40.25 -11.82 19.98
N ALA A 578 -41.35 -12.55 19.74
CA ALA A 578 -42.45 -12.71 20.70
C ALA A 578 -42.00 -13.43 21.97
N THR A 579 -41.25 -14.54 21.86
CA THR A 579 -40.69 -15.22 23.04
C THR A 579 -39.76 -14.31 23.84
N ARG A 580 -38.95 -13.47 23.16
CA ARG A 580 -38.07 -12.50 23.82
C ARG A 580 -38.84 -11.38 24.52
N ARG A 581 -39.96 -10.92 23.95
CA ARG A 581 -40.78 -9.87 24.56
C ARG A 581 -41.65 -10.40 25.70
N LEU A 582 -42.17 -11.63 25.58
CA LEU A 582 -42.83 -12.31 26.68
C LEU A 582 -41.87 -12.55 27.86
N SER A 583 -40.59 -12.89 27.60
CA SER A 583 -39.60 -12.95 28.68
C SER A 583 -39.32 -11.57 29.30
N THR A 584 -39.38 -10.50 28.51
CA THR A 584 -39.22 -9.13 29.01
C THR A 584 -40.42 -8.71 29.87
N ALA A 585 -41.63 -9.17 29.54
CA ALA A 585 -42.80 -9.02 30.39
C ALA A 585 -42.64 -9.83 31.68
N ALA A 586 -42.15 -11.07 31.61
CA ALA A 586 -41.84 -11.91 32.76
C ALA A 586 -40.86 -11.25 33.75
N ASP A 587 -39.80 -10.63 33.23
CA ASP A 587 -38.80 -9.90 34.03
C ASP A 587 -39.39 -8.66 34.73
N ARG A 588 -40.53 -8.15 34.26
CA ARG A 588 -41.21 -6.96 34.79
C ARG A 588 -42.45 -7.28 35.60
N VAL A 589 -42.72 -8.55 35.92
CA VAL A 589 -43.93 -8.98 36.67
C VAL A 589 -44.09 -8.22 37.99
N ASP A 590 -43.00 -7.73 38.61
CA ASP A 590 -43.05 -6.94 39.84
C ASP A 590 -43.52 -5.49 39.62
N ASP A 591 -43.28 -4.91 38.44
CA ASP A 591 -43.68 -3.56 38.03
C ASP A 591 -45.04 -3.60 37.31
N GLY A 592 -46.13 -3.19 37.97
CA GLY A 592 -47.49 -3.36 37.46
C GLY A 592 -47.71 -2.71 36.09
N ASP A 593 -47.39 -1.43 35.95
CA ASP A 593 -47.54 -0.70 34.70
C ASP A 593 -46.55 -1.21 33.63
N GLY A 594 -45.29 -1.42 34.03
CA GLY A 594 -44.24 -1.93 33.15
C GLY A 594 -44.50 -3.35 32.61
N PHE A 595 -45.16 -4.20 33.40
CA PHE A 595 -45.60 -5.55 33.04
C PHE A 595 -46.71 -5.51 31.98
N HIS A 596 -47.80 -4.81 32.29
CA HIS A 596 -48.98 -4.75 31.41
C HIS A 596 -48.66 -4.10 30.07
N GLY A 597 -47.79 -3.07 30.05
CA GLY A 597 -47.27 -2.48 28.82
C GLY A 597 -46.40 -3.44 28.01
N ALA A 598 -45.48 -4.16 28.65
CA ALA A 598 -44.61 -5.12 27.97
C ALA A 598 -45.37 -6.33 27.41
N LEU A 599 -46.40 -6.81 28.12
CA LEU A 599 -47.26 -7.92 27.67
C LEU A 599 -48.14 -7.50 26.48
N GLN A 600 -48.76 -6.32 26.55
CA GLN A 600 -49.53 -5.75 25.44
C GLN A 600 -48.66 -5.58 24.19
N ASP A 601 -47.47 -5.00 24.33
CA ASP A 601 -46.53 -4.82 23.21
C ASP A 601 -46.06 -6.16 22.61
N ALA A 602 -45.86 -7.20 23.44
CA ALA A 602 -45.49 -8.52 22.99
C ALA A 602 -46.55 -9.13 22.06
N VAL A 603 -47.83 -9.03 22.45
CA VAL A 603 -48.98 -9.59 21.71
C VAL A 603 -49.26 -8.75 20.45
N VAL A 604 -49.31 -7.42 20.57
CA VAL A 604 -49.64 -6.53 19.43
C VAL A 604 -48.58 -6.60 18.35
N VAL A 605 -47.29 -6.58 18.70
CA VAL A 605 -46.24 -6.66 17.69
C VAL A 605 -46.15 -8.07 17.09
N PHE A 606 -46.47 -9.12 17.84
CA PHE A 606 -46.56 -10.47 17.26
C PHE A 606 -47.66 -10.53 16.19
N ILE A 607 -48.85 -9.97 16.46
CA ILE A 607 -49.93 -9.83 15.47
C ILE A 607 -49.45 -8.99 14.28
N ALA A 608 -48.76 -7.87 14.52
CA ALA A 608 -48.21 -7.00 13.48
C ALA A 608 -47.25 -7.74 12.53
N ASP A 609 -46.32 -8.49 13.10
CA ASP A 609 -45.32 -9.26 12.36
C ASP A 609 -45.94 -10.44 11.60
N GLN A 610 -47.00 -11.07 12.14
CA GLN A 610 -47.73 -12.14 11.46
C GLN A 610 -48.60 -11.63 10.29
N LEU A 611 -49.16 -10.44 10.43
CA LEU A 611 -50.02 -9.81 9.43
C LEU A 611 -49.26 -8.91 8.44
N ASN A 612 -47.95 -8.75 8.62
CA ASN A 612 -47.08 -7.86 7.85
C ASN A 612 -47.60 -6.40 7.84
N ARG A 613 -47.99 -5.91 9.02
CA ARG A 613 -48.45 -4.53 9.26
C ARG A 613 -47.52 -3.84 10.27
N PRO A 614 -47.37 -2.52 10.23
CA PRO A 614 -46.61 -1.79 11.24
C PRO A 614 -47.35 -1.79 12.59
N ALA A 615 -46.66 -2.13 13.68
CA ALA A 615 -47.24 -2.24 15.02
C ALA A 615 -47.92 -0.96 15.56
N PRO A 616 -47.45 0.27 15.28
CA PRO A 616 -48.10 1.49 15.74
C PRO A 616 -49.50 1.75 15.17
N GLU A 617 -49.90 1.04 14.10
CA GLU A 617 -51.23 1.18 13.48
C GLU A 617 -52.27 0.20 14.05
N LEU A 618 -51.87 -0.69 14.96
CA LEU A 618 -52.73 -1.75 15.51
C LEU A 618 -53.28 -1.37 16.88
N THR A 619 -54.50 -0.82 16.88
CA THR A 619 -55.33 -0.70 18.09
C THR A 619 -56.01 -2.03 18.41
N ARG A 620 -56.55 -2.18 19.63
CA ARG A 620 -57.31 -3.37 20.04
C ARG A 620 -58.42 -3.73 19.05
N ASP A 621 -59.22 -2.75 18.64
CA ASP A 621 -60.29 -2.92 17.64
C ASP A 621 -59.76 -3.33 16.25
N ALA A 622 -58.56 -2.85 15.88
CA ALA A 622 -57.91 -3.23 14.63
C ALA A 622 -57.41 -4.68 14.70
N CYS A 623 -56.84 -5.11 15.83
CA CYS A 623 -56.48 -6.50 16.07
C CYS A 623 -57.70 -7.42 15.98
N HIS A 624 -58.80 -7.09 16.67
CA HIS A 624 -60.04 -7.89 16.62
C HIS A 624 -60.53 -8.04 15.16
N ARG A 625 -60.68 -6.94 14.44
CA ARG A 625 -61.15 -6.95 13.04
C ARG A 625 -60.25 -7.78 12.12
N LEU A 626 -58.93 -7.59 12.18
CA LEU A 626 -57.99 -8.28 11.30
C LEU A 626 -57.89 -9.77 11.60
N LEU A 627 -58.05 -10.17 12.86
CA LEU A 627 -58.06 -11.57 13.26
C LEU A 627 -59.37 -12.27 12.83
N THR A 628 -60.52 -11.58 12.92
CA THR A 628 -61.80 -12.08 12.39
C THR A 628 -61.80 -12.17 10.87
N GLU A 629 -61.27 -11.15 10.16
CA GLU A 629 -61.14 -11.17 8.68
C GLU A 629 -60.25 -12.32 8.17
N ARG A 630 -59.31 -12.79 9.00
CA ARG A 630 -58.46 -13.96 8.74
C ARG A 630 -59.15 -15.31 9.00
N GLY A 631 -60.37 -15.32 9.57
CA GLY A 631 -61.16 -16.53 9.82
C GLY A 631 -60.71 -17.36 11.03
N LEU A 632 -60.11 -16.72 12.04
CA LEU A 632 -59.71 -17.38 13.28
C LEU A 632 -60.94 -17.76 14.14
N PRO A 633 -60.84 -18.79 15.01
CA PRO A 633 -61.94 -19.16 15.91
C PRO A 633 -62.35 -18.01 16.82
N ASP A 634 -63.66 -17.76 16.95
CA ASP A 634 -64.20 -16.66 17.76
C ASP A 634 -63.75 -16.73 19.23
N SER A 635 -63.51 -17.94 19.76
CA SER A 635 -62.97 -18.15 21.11
C SER A 635 -61.56 -17.60 21.29
N LEU A 636 -60.70 -17.69 20.27
CA LEU A 636 -59.33 -17.21 20.29
C LEU A 636 -59.28 -15.70 20.12
N VAL A 637 -60.12 -15.15 19.23
CA VAL A 637 -60.24 -13.69 19.04
C VAL A 637 -60.75 -13.01 20.30
N ALA A 638 -61.78 -13.58 20.94
CA ALA A 638 -62.32 -13.08 22.22
C ALA A 638 -61.30 -13.21 23.36
N GLY A 639 -60.49 -14.28 23.38
CA GLY A 639 -59.41 -14.45 24.37
C GLY A 639 -58.33 -13.38 24.24
N ILE A 640 -57.88 -13.07 23.02
CA ILE A 640 -56.89 -12.02 22.76
C ILE A 640 -57.46 -10.63 23.09
N ASP A 641 -58.72 -10.36 22.75
CA ASP A 641 -59.37 -9.09 23.05
C ASP A 641 -59.48 -8.86 24.56
N ARG A 642 -59.88 -9.89 25.31
CA ARG A 642 -59.94 -9.87 26.78
C ARG A 642 -58.57 -9.70 27.41
N LEU A 643 -57.53 -10.34 26.88
CA LEU A 643 -56.15 -10.19 27.35
C LEU A 643 -55.68 -8.74 27.17
N LEU A 644 -55.91 -8.13 25.99
CA LEU A 644 -55.54 -6.76 25.70
C LEU A 644 -56.33 -5.77 26.57
N GLU A 645 -57.62 -6.00 26.79
CA GLU A 645 -58.46 -5.19 27.69
C GLU A 645 -57.95 -5.24 29.14
N ARG A 646 -57.57 -6.43 29.64
CA ARG A 646 -56.98 -6.58 30.99
C ARG A 646 -55.63 -5.88 31.11
N CYS A 647 -54.79 -5.93 30.07
CA CYS A 647 -53.53 -5.20 30.04
C CYS A 647 -53.75 -3.67 30.01
N GLU A 648 -54.69 -3.19 29.19
CA GLU A 648 -55.05 -1.76 29.15
C GLU A 648 -55.57 -1.28 30.51
N PHE A 649 -56.49 -2.02 31.12
CA PHE A 649 -57.01 -1.72 32.46
C PHE A 649 -55.90 -1.71 33.52
N GLY A 650 -55.00 -2.70 33.49
CA GLY A 650 -53.88 -2.82 34.41
C GLY A 650 -52.86 -1.68 34.31
N ARG A 651 -52.65 -1.11 33.12
CA ARG A 651 -51.80 0.09 32.92
C ARG A 651 -52.42 1.34 33.54
N PHE A 652 -53.73 1.49 33.46
CA PHE A 652 -54.43 2.66 34.03
C PHE A 652 -54.78 2.50 35.53
N ALA A 653 -54.70 1.28 36.08
CA ALA A 653 -54.93 0.98 37.49
C ALA A 653 -53.84 0.06 38.09
N PRO A 654 -52.58 0.54 38.24
CA PRO A 654 -51.40 -0.29 38.58
C PRO A 654 -51.39 -0.94 39.98
N GLY A 655 -52.45 -0.78 40.78
CA GLY A 655 -52.64 -1.42 42.09
C GLY A 655 -53.80 -2.41 42.17
N ALA A 656 -54.54 -2.63 41.07
CA ALA A 656 -55.72 -3.49 41.06
C ALA A 656 -55.38 -4.98 40.94
N SER A 657 -54.20 -5.32 40.37
CA SER A 657 -53.79 -6.71 40.11
C SER A 657 -52.68 -7.18 41.06
N GLY A 658 -52.89 -8.31 41.73
CA GLY A 658 -51.89 -8.97 42.56
C GLY A 658 -50.70 -9.54 41.77
N LEU A 659 -49.63 -9.99 42.45
CA LEU A 659 -48.52 -10.70 41.80
C LEU A 659 -48.98 -12.02 41.15
N ASP A 660 -49.82 -12.79 41.86
CA ASP A 660 -50.37 -14.06 41.37
C ASP A 660 -51.24 -13.83 40.12
N GLU A 661 -52.03 -12.76 40.08
CA GLU A 661 -52.88 -12.41 38.94
C GLU A 661 -52.04 -11.98 37.71
N ARG A 662 -50.91 -11.28 37.92
CA ARG A 662 -49.97 -10.94 36.83
C ARG A 662 -49.25 -12.18 36.28
N GLN A 663 -48.92 -13.15 37.12
CA GLN A 663 -48.33 -14.42 36.67
C GLN A 663 -49.34 -15.27 35.88
N GLU A 664 -50.60 -15.29 36.31
CA GLU A 664 -51.68 -15.95 35.57
C GLU A 664 -51.92 -15.27 34.21
N LEU A 665 -51.91 -13.93 34.16
CA LEU A 665 -52.07 -13.17 32.91
C LEU A 665 -50.90 -13.40 31.94
N LEU A 666 -49.68 -13.56 32.45
CA LEU A 666 -48.50 -13.89 31.63
C LEU A 666 -48.65 -15.29 31.02
N ALA A 667 -49.06 -16.29 31.81
CA ALA A 667 -49.28 -17.65 31.34
C ALA A 667 -50.40 -17.72 30.28
N GLU A 668 -51.49 -16.98 30.50
CA GLU A 668 -52.59 -16.82 29.53
C GLU A 668 -52.08 -16.17 28.24
N GLY A 669 -51.22 -15.15 28.34
CA GLY A 669 -50.59 -14.50 27.18
C GLY A 669 -49.66 -15.42 26.38
N GLU A 670 -48.86 -16.24 27.05
CA GLU A 670 -48.00 -17.24 26.41
C GLU A 670 -48.82 -18.31 25.66
N GLU A 671 -49.89 -18.81 26.29
CA GLU A 671 -50.80 -19.80 25.69
C GLU A 671 -51.54 -19.23 24.47
N LEU A 672 -52.10 -18.02 24.59
CA LEU A 672 -52.81 -17.36 23.50
C LEU A 672 -51.89 -17.01 22.31
N VAL A 673 -50.63 -16.63 22.56
CA VAL A 673 -49.65 -16.40 21.48
C VAL A 673 -49.29 -17.71 20.77
N GLU A 674 -49.19 -18.82 21.48
CA GLU A 674 -48.94 -20.14 20.89
C GLU A 674 -50.14 -20.67 20.09
N HIS A 675 -51.37 -20.50 20.58
CA HIS A 675 -52.59 -20.84 19.84
C HIS A 675 -52.78 -19.94 18.61
N LEU A 676 -52.51 -18.64 18.73
CA LEU A 676 -52.51 -17.70 17.62
C LEU A 676 -51.47 -18.06 16.56
N ARG A 677 -50.30 -18.54 16.98
CA ARG A 677 -49.27 -19.04 16.07
C ARG A 677 -49.76 -20.25 15.28
N GLU A 678 -50.35 -21.24 15.93
CA GLU A 678 -50.83 -22.47 15.29
C GLU A 678 -51.98 -22.21 14.32
N ALA A 679 -52.83 -21.24 14.63
CA ALA A 679 -53.94 -20.88 13.78
C ALA A 679 -53.54 -19.98 12.58
N LEU A 680 -52.36 -19.33 12.62
CA LEU A 680 -51.84 -18.47 11.56
C LEU A 680 -50.70 -19.09 10.73
N SER A 681 -50.21 -20.28 11.11
CA SER A 681 -49.22 -21.08 10.36
C SER A 681 -49.88 -21.90 9.26
#